data_AF-A0A7R8WM84-F1
#
_entry.id   AF-A0A7R8WM84-F1
#
_cell.length_a   1.000
_cell.length_b   1.000
_cell.length_c   1.000
_cell.angle_alpha   90.00
_cell.angle_beta   90.00
_cell.angle_gamma   90.00
#
_symmetry.space_group_name_H-M   'P 1'
#
loop_
_entity.id
_entity.type
_entity.pdbx_description
1 polymer ?
#
loop_
_entity_poly.entity_id
_entity_poly.type
_entity_poly.pdbx_seq_one_letter_code
_entity_poly.pdbx_strand_id
1 'polypeptide(L)'
;MISRIRYANVKRALETRAAVVLLGPRQVGKTTLALALAEDVPSVYLDLEAPSDMRKLEDPEFYFEQMSGKLIIIDEVQRAPELFQIIRSQIDRNRRAGRKTGQFLLLGSASNDLLKQSSESLAGRVSYQELFPFTLSETGNDALNDLWVRGGFPDSFLEPDTSFDWRLDFIRTYLERDIPALGLRIPAETLRRFWTMLAHHQSQLFNASQIGAGLGVKGQTASRYLDIMTDLMLVRRLAPWHGNVGKRLVKSPKVYVRDSGILHALLNLSTIDDVLGHPVAGPSWEGFVIENLIAAALPDAEAYFYRTQAGAEIDLLLVVRGELWAIEIKRNTAPTVSKGFHIASEDLKPAKRYLIYPGDDTYVLKEGVTTPRTTPLYDIIPDIHGQAGKLILALTELGYTNENGAWRHSDPERRCIFLGDYIDRGPNNAAVIDIVRGMVDAGSALAILGNHELNAIHYHTIDPESGRPLRPHSDKNTDQHKTFLDEFPAGQPQTQDVIEWMMSLPLFIELDEFRVVHACWDDEQIAVVKEVAPDGVLSRERFIEAGRKGTPMHQALEIITKGPEYPLPDGGHFLDKDGNKRTDIRVRWWARQAKTLREIAASMPETTNIPDSPIPDVLRDRAYPDDAKPVFFGHYWLTGTPELQATNALCLDYSAGKEGEPLASYRWQDGDQQLYRQRITLHR
;
A
#
# COMPACT_ATOMS: atom_id res chain seq x y z
N MET A 1 -5.18 -15.78 -12.46
CA MET A 1 -3.99 -15.78 -11.57
C MET A 1 -4.13 -14.61 -10.63
N ILE A 2 -4.04 -14.81 -9.32
CA ILE A 2 -4.15 -13.74 -8.33
C ILE A 2 -2.78 -13.06 -8.17
N SER A 3 -2.74 -11.73 -8.22
CA SER A 3 -1.51 -10.97 -8.03
C SER A 3 -1.01 -11.10 -6.59
N ARG A 4 0.29 -11.34 -6.40
CA ARG A 4 0.90 -11.50 -5.07
C ARG A 4 1.33 -10.14 -4.52
N ILE A 5 0.82 -9.74 -3.35
CA ILE A 5 1.28 -8.50 -2.69
C ILE A 5 2.80 -8.53 -2.46
N ARG A 6 3.34 -9.70 -2.11
CA ARG A 6 4.78 -9.90 -1.86
C ARG A 6 5.66 -9.70 -3.10
N TYR A 7 5.11 -9.68 -4.31
CA TYR A 7 5.89 -9.41 -5.52
C TYR A 7 6.63 -8.06 -5.41
N ALA A 8 5.91 -6.99 -5.08
CA ALA A 8 6.48 -5.65 -4.94
C ALA A 8 7.51 -5.57 -3.81
N ASN A 9 7.27 -6.26 -2.68
CA ASN A 9 8.21 -6.32 -1.56
C ASN A 9 9.53 -7.01 -1.96
N VAL A 10 9.45 -8.14 -2.65
CA VAL A 10 10.65 -8.88 -3.10
C VAL A 10 11.41 -8.09 -4.15
N LYS A 11 10.72 -7.46 -5.11
CA LYS A 11 11.34 -6.58 -6.11
C LYS A 11 12.11 -5.43 -5.45
N ARG A 12 11.48 -4.69 -4.54
CA ARG A 12 12.14 -3.62 -3.76
C ARG A 12 13.31 -4.12 -2.91
N ALA A 13 13.19 -5.32 -2.34
CA ALA A 13 14.27 -5.92 -1.57
C ALA A 13 15.48 -6.27 -2.46
N LEU A 14 15.24 -6.75 -3.69
CA LEU A 14 16.31 -7.00 -4.67
C LEU A 14 16.98 -5.70 -5.14
N GLU A 15 16.24 -4.59 -5.24
CA GLU A 15 16.82 -3.29 -5.58
C GLU A 15 17.73 -2.72 -4.48
N THR A 16 17.49 -3.09 -3.22
CA THR A 16 18.18 -2.51 -2.05
C THR A 16 19.18 -3.45 -1.37
N ARG A 17 19.09 -4.77 -1.59
CA ARG A 17 19.97 -5.78 -1.01
C ARG A 17 20.67 -6.61 -2.08
N ALA A 18 21.80 -7.19 -1.70
CA ALA A 18 22.57 -8.05 -2.60
C ALA A 18 21.86 -9.37 -2.89
N ALA A 19 21.13 -9.89 -1.90
CA ALA A 19 20.39 -11.11 -2.02
C ALA A 19 19.06 -11.04 -1.26
N VAL A 20 18.08 -11.81 -1.72
CA VAL A 20 16.80 -12.00 -1.04
C VAL A 20 16.57 -13.48 -0.82
N VAL A 21 16.13 -13.85 0.38
CA VAL A 21 15.71 -15.21 0.72
C VAL A 21 14.19 -15.20 0.84
N LEU A 22 13.49 -15.87 -0.06
CA LEU A 22 12.04 -16.02 -0.06
C LEU A 22 11.66 -17.37 0.57
N LEU A 23 11.11 -17.29 1.77
CA LEU A 23 10.69 -18.43 2.58
C LEU A 23 9.19 -18.64 2.49
N GLY A 24 8.75 -19.88 2.64
CA GLY A 24 7.33 -20.21 2.79
C GLY A 24 7.06 -21.67 2.50
N PRO A 25 5.92 -22.24 2.93
CA PRO A 25 5.61 -23.66 2.75
C PRO A 25 5.75 -24.14 1.29
N ARG A 26 5.93 -25.45 1.08
CA ARG A 26 5.87 -26.05 -0.26
C ARG A 26 4.50 -25.75 -0.89
N GLN A 27 4.45 -25.56 -2.22
CA GLN A 27 3.23 -25.22 -2.99
C GLN A 27 2.56 -23.87 -2.67
N VAL A 28 3.18 -23.00 -1.86
CA VAL A 28 2.63 -21.65 -1.58
C VAL A 28 2.80 -20.64 -2.74
N GLY A 29 3.50 -21.03 -3.82
CA GLY A 29 3.71 -20.20 -5.02
C GLY A 29 5.06 -19.45 -5.10
N LYS A 30 6.09 -19.89 -4.35
CA LYS A 30 7.44 -19.27 -4.38
C LYS A 30 8.04 -19.26 -5.79
N THR A 31 8.08 -20.42 -6.45
CA THR A 31 8.63 -20.58 -7.80
C THR A 31 7.87 -19.73 -8.81
N THR A 32 6.54 -19.72 -8.74
CA THR A 32 5.70 -18.87 -9.60
C THR A 32 6.04 -17.38 -9.44
N LEU A 33 6.19 -16.90 -8.20
CA LEU A 33 6.57 -15.51 -7.92
C LEU A 33 7.98 -15.19 -8.43
N ALA A 34 8.92 -16.13 -8.28
CA ALA A 34 10.30 -15.95 -8.75
C ALA A 34 10.40 -15.93 -10.28
N LEU A 35 9.62 -16.77 -10.97
CA LEU A 35 9.55 -16.77 -12.43
C LEU A 35 8.91 -15.50 -12.97
N ALA A 36 7.87 -14.97 -12.31
CA ALA A 36 7.30 -13.67 -12.67
C ALA A 36 8.31 -12.52 -12.49
N LEU A 37 9.20 -12.59 -11.49
CA LEU A 37 10.30 -11.62 -11.35
C LEU A 37 11.38 -11.83 -12.43
N ALA A 38 11.62 -13.06 -12.85
CA ALA A 38 12.59 -13.39 -13.89
C ALA A 38 12.21 -12.84 -15.28
N GLU A 39 10.93 -12.55 -15.52
CA GLU A 39 10.45 -11.89 -16.75
C GLU A 39 10.85 -10.41 -16.81
N ASP A 40 10.94 -9.75 -15.65
CA ASP A 40 11.27 -8.31 -15.54
C ASP A 40 12.78 -8.03 -15.64
N VAL A 41 13.64 -9.00 -15.27
CA VAL A 41 15.09 -8.80 -15.17
C VAL A 41 15.89 -9.95 -15.78
N PRO A 42 17.04 -9.68 -16.44
CA PRO A 42 17.93 -10.74 -16.90
C PRO A 42 18.32 -11.65 -15.74
N SER A 43 17.97 -12.93 -15.87
CA SER A 43 18.05 -13.88 -14.77
C SER A 43 18.48 -15.27 -15.24
N VAL A 44 18.89 -16.09 -14.28
CA VAL A 44 19.09 -17.53 -14.45
C VAL A 44 18.39 -18.25 -13.31
N TYR A 45 17.75 -19.37 -13.63
CA TYR A 45 17.03 -20.19 -12.68
C TYR A 45 17.73 -21.53 -12.51
N LEU A 46 17.90 -21.96 -11.26
CA LEU A 46 18.51 -23.22 -10.86
C LEU A 46 17.59 -23.93 -9.86
N ASP A 47 17.14 -25.13 -10.21
CA ASP A 47 16.39 -26.01 -9.32
C ASP A 47 17.33 -27.06 -8.71
N LEU A 48 17.55 -27.00 -7.39
CA LEU A 48 18.42 -27.96 -6.71
C LEU A 48 17.80 -29.36 -6.53
N GLU A 49 16.54 -29.56 -6.92
CA GLU A 49 15.98 -30.91 -7.11
C GLU A 49 16.44 -31.53 -8.45
N ALA A 50 16.82 -30.71 -9.44
CA ALA A 50 17.20 -31.16 -10.77
C ALA A 50 18.70 -31.55 -10.85
N PRO A 51 19.04 -32.82 -11.19
CA PRO A 51 20.44 -33.25 -11.31
C PRO A 51 21.24 -32.52 -12.40
N SER A 52 20.58 -31.93 -13.40
CA SER A 52 21.23 -31.09 -14.41
C SER A 52 21.71 -29.76 -13.86
N ASP A 53 20.96 -29.15 -12.93
CA ASP A 53 21.30 -27.86 -12.34
C ASP A 53 22.33 -28.03 -11.23
N MET A 54 22.22 -29.10 -10.43
CA MET A 54 23.27 -29.48 -9.49
C MET A 54 24.64 -29.67 -10.18
N ARG A 55 24.68 -30.24 -11.39
CA ARG A 55 25.93 -30.37 -12.16
C ARG A 55 26.52 -29.03 -12.61
N LYS A 56 25.69 -28.01 -12.87
CA LYS A 56 26.19 -26.65 -13.17
C LYS A 56 26.92 -26.05 -11.98
N LEU A 57 26.62 -26.52 -10.77
CA LEU A 57 27.19 -26.07 -9.51
C LEU A 57 28.33 -26.98 -9.00
N GLU A 58 28.94 -27.81 -9.86
CA GLU A 58 30.19 -28.52 -9.52
C GLU A 58 31.34 -27.54 -9.23
N ASP A 59 31.41 -26.43 -9.97
CA ASP A 59 32.24 -25.26 -9.68
C ASP A 59 31.34 -24.01 -9.55
N PRO A 60 30.73 -23.79 -8.38
CA PRO A 60 29.75 -22.73 -8.19
C PRO A 60 30.38 -21.34 -8.25
N GLU A 61 31.66 -21.18 -7.89
CA GLU A 61 32.35 -19.89 -8.01
C GLU A 61 32.48 -19.48 -9.48
N PHE A 62 32.98 -20.39 -10.31
CA PHE A 62 33.10 -20.13 -11.75
C PHE A 62 31.74 -19.90 -12.40
N TYR A 63 30.73 -20.71 -12.06
CA TYR A 63 29.38 -20.54 -12.59
C TYR A 63 28.78 -19.17 -12.23
N PHE A 64 28.89 -18.74 -10.97
CA PHE A 64 28.37 -17.44 -10.55
C PHE A 64 29.13 -16.27 -11.19
N GLU A 65 30.43 -16.41 -11.45
CA GLU A 65 31.20 -15.42 -12.21
C GLU A 65 30.72 -15.31 -13.66
N GLN A 66 30.44 -16.43 -14.34
CA GLN A 66 29.91 -16.43 -15.70
C GLN A 66 28.51 -15.79 -15.80
N MET A 67 27.70 -15.93 -14.75
CA MET A 67 26.34 -15.34 -14.70
C MET A 67 26.34 -13.92 -14.11
N SER A 68 27.52 -13.32 -13.88
CA SER A 68 27.63 -12.02 -13.25
C SER A 68 26.94 -10.92 -14.07
N GLY A 69 26.03 -10.19 -13.44
CA GLY A 69 25.19 -9.18 -14.09
C GLY A 69 23.76 -9.65 -14.37
N LYS A 70 23.44 -10.91 -14.06
CA LYS A 70 22.07 -11.44 -14.00
C LYS A 70 21.68 -11.71 -12.55
N LEU A 71 20.37 -11.75 -12.29
CA LEU A 71 19.81 -12.30 -11.06
C LEU A 71 19.94 -13.82 -11.07
N ILE A 72 20.59 -14.41 -10.06
CA ILE A 72 20.69 -15.86 -9.91
C ILE A 72 19.61 -16.35 -8.95
N ILE A 73 18.63 -17.07 -9.48
CA ILE A 73 17.53 -17.65 -8.72
C ILE A 73 17.87 -19.11 -8.40
N ILE A 74 17.85 -19.48 -7.12
CA ILE A 74 18.15 -20.82 -6.64
C ILE A 74 16.95 -21.34 -5.86
N ASP A 75 16.28 -22.37 -6.37
CA ASP A 75 15.14 -23.01 -5.70
C ASP A 75 15.57 -24.20 -4.82
N GLU A 76 14.81 -24.44 -3.77
CA GLU A 76 15.07 -25.43 -2.71
C GLU A 76 16.50 -25.34 -2.14
N VAL A 77 16.94 -24.12 -1.81
CA VAL A 77 18.31 -23.80 -1.35
C VAL A 77 18.76 -24.63 -0.13
N GLN A 78 17.83 -25.13 0.69
CA GLN A 78 18.14 -26.00 1.82
C GLN A 78 18.77 -27.36 1.41
N ARG A 79 18.71 -27.74 0.13
CA ARG A 79 19.38 -28.95 -0.39
C ARG A 79 20.90 -28.81 -0.52
N ALA A 80 21.42 -27.58 -0.60
CA ALA A 80 22.85 -27.28 -0.67
C ALA A 80 23.24 -26.12 0.28
N PRO A 81 23.15 -26.30 1.61
CA PRO A 81 23.45 -25.25 2.58
C PRO A 81 24.88 -24.71 2.51
N GLU A 82 25.83 -25.47 1.98
CA GLU A 82 27.20 -25.04 1.73
C GLU A 82 27.31 -23.87 0.75
N LEU A 83 26.33 -23.71 -0.16
CA LEU A 83 26.31 -22.60 -1.12
C LEU A 83 26.24 -21.24 -0.46
N PHE A 84 25.69 -21.11 0.75
CA PHE A 84 25.59 -19.83 1.44
C PHE A 84 26.95 -19.14 1.64
N GLN A 85 28.01 -19.89 1.95
CA GLN A 85 29.37 -19.36 2.09
C GLN A 85 29.95 -18.87 0.76
N ILE A 86 29.65 -19.59 -0.32
CA ILE A 86 30.12 -19.28 -1.67
C ILE A 86 29.41 -18.04 -2.20
N ILE A 87 28.09 -17.96 -2.01
CA ILE A 87 27.26 -16.80 -2.32
C ILE A 87 27.76 -15.56 -1.56
N ARG A 88 28.13 -15.70 -0.28
CA ARG A 88 28.72 -14.61 0.51
C ARG A 88 29.99 -14.07 -0.15
N SER A 89 30.93 -14.95 -0.48
CA SER A 89 32.18 -14.59 -1.13
C SER A 89 31.92 -13.85 -2.45
N GLN A 90 31.01 -14.39 -3.26
CA GLN A 90 30.63 -13.79 -4.54
C GLN A 90 29.98 -12.41 -4.38
N ILE A 91 29.07 -12.24 -3.42
CA ILE A 91 28.44 -10.95 -3.11
C ILE A 91 29.50 -9.91 -2.78
N ASP A 92 30.47 -10.26 -1.95
CA ASP A 92 31.54 -9.36 -1.54
C ASP A 92 32.48 -9.00 -2.70
N ARG A 93 32.78 -9.96 -3.61
CA ARG A 93 33.53 -9.71 -4.86
C ARG A 93 32.76 -8.73 -5.77
N ASN A 94 31.49 -9.02 -6.06
CA ASN A 94 30.65 -8.21 -6.93
C ASN A 94 30.44 -6.79 -6.39
N ARG A 95 30.31 -6.62 -5.06
CA ARG A 95 30.22 -5.31 -4.41
C ARG A 95 31.46 -4.44 -4.66
N ARG A 96 32.66 -5.01 -4.62
CA ARG A 96 33.91 -4.30 -4.95
C ARG A 96 33.96 -3.89 -6.43
N ALA A 97 33.33 -4.67 -7.30
CA ALA A 97 33.16 -4.37 -8.72
C ALA A 97 31.99 -3.41 -9.02
N GLY A 98 31.38 -2.79 -7.99
CA GLY A 98 30.31 -1.80 -8.15
C GLY A 98 28.89 -2.38 -8.21
N ARG A 99 28.72 -3.71 -8.28
CA ARG A 99 27.41 -4.38 -8.31
C ARG A 99 26.95 -4.69 -6.89
N LYS A 100 26.11 -3.82 -6.32
CA LYS A 100 25.76 -3.86 -4.89
C LYS A 100 24.48 -4.64 -4.55
N THR A 101 23.55 -4.73 -5.49
CA THR A 101 22.18 -5.20 -5.25
C THR A 101 21.73 -6.22 -6.31
N GLY A 102 20.63 -6.94 -6.04
CA GLY A 102 19.93 -7.78 -7.02
C GLY A 102 20.71 -8.98 -7.56
N GLN A 103 21.63 -9.55 -6.80
CA GLN A 103 22.52 -10.62 -7.29
C GLN A 103 21.92 -12.02 -7.15
N PHE A 104 21.23 -12.30 -6.02
CA PHE A 104 20.69 -13.64 -5.73
C PHE A 104 19.25 -13.57 -5.20
N LEU A 105 18.41 -14.52 -5.64
CA LEU A 105 17.11 -14.82 -5.05
C LEU A 105 17.09 -16.30 -4.65
N LEU A 106 17.00 -16.57 -3.36
CA LEU A 106 17.08 -17.92 -2.80
C LEU A 106 15.70 -18.32 -2.31
N LEU A 107 15.13 -19.41 -2.83
CA LEU A 107 13.82 -19.90 -2.45
C LEU A 107 13.99 -21.10 -1.51
N GLY A 108 13.22 -21.14 -0.44
CA GLY A 108 13.29 -22.21 0.55
C GLY A 108 11.92 -22.54 1.14
N SER A 109 11.69 -23.84 1.38
CA SER A 109 10.44 -24.34 1.96
C SER A 109 10.42 -24.39 3.50
N ALA A 110 11.51 -23.97 4.14
CA ALA A 110 11.76 -24.04 5.57
C ALA A 110 12.21 -22.69 6.15
N SER A 111 11.95 -22.46 7.44
CA SER A 111 12.25 -21.25 8.18
C SER A 111 13.75 -20.97 8.27
N ASN A 112 14.06 -19.74 8.67
CA ASN A 112 15.43 -19.33 8.91
C ASN A 112 16.11 -20.20 9.99
N ASP A 113 15.40 -20.77 10.98
CA ASP A 113 15.99 -21.63 12.02
C ASP A 113 16.56 -22.94 11.47
N LEU A 114 15.91 -23.55 10.48
CA LEU A 114 16.43 -24.70 9.73
C LEU A 114 17.63 -24.33 8.85
N LEU A 115 17.71 -23.07 8.40
CA LEU A 115 18.79 -22.53 7.57
C LEU A 115 19.89 -21.80 8.37
N LYS A 116 19.70 -21.58 9.68
CA LYS A 116 20.36 -20.51 10.46
C LYS A 116 21.87 -20.67 10.56
N GLN A 117 22.36 -21.90 10.73
CA GLN A 117 23.80 -22.14 10.83
C GLN A 117 24.55 -21.81 9.54
N SER A 118 23.89 -21.97 8.39
CA SER A 118 24.50 -21.69 7.08
C SER A 118 24.21 -20.26 6.60
N SER A 119 23.03 -19.73 6.93
CA SER A 119 22.57 -18.40 6.50
C SER A 119 23.15 -17.24 7.31
N GLU A 120 23.67 -17.47 8.53
CA GLU A 120 24.39 -16.47 9.33
C GLU A 120 25.57 -15.86 8.56
N SER A 121 26.18 -16.63 7.66
CA SER A 121 27.23 -16.16 6.75
C SER A 121 26.79 -14.98 5.86
N LEU A 122 25.48 -14.85 5.59
CA LEU A 122 24.88 -13.78 4.79
C LEU A 122 24.31 -12.62 5.62
N ALA A 123 24.57 -12.58 6.93
CA ALA A 123 24.14 -11.47 7.79
C ALA A 123 24.58 -10.10 7.23
N GLY A 124 23.65 -9.15 7.26
CA GLY A 124 23.83 -7.80 6.70
C GLY A 124 23.88 -7.71 5.17
N ARG A 125 23.72 -8.82 4.44
CA ARG A 125 23.76 -8.87 2.96
C ARG A 125 22.42 -9.26 2.33
N VAL A 126 21.61 -10.00 3.08
CA VAL A 126 20.33 -10.56 2.65
C VAL A 126 19.15 -9.78 3.22
N SER A 127 18.03 -9.75 2.49
CA SER A 127 16.68 -9.54 3.05
C SER A 127 15.94 -10.87 3.12
N TYR A 128 15.32 -11.19 4.26
CA TYR A 128 14.43 -12.35 4.37
C TYR A 128 13.00 -11.89 4.13
N GLN A 129 12.27 -12.62 3.30
CA GLN A 129 10.88 -12.35 2.96
C GLN A 129 10.09 -13.64 3.13
N GLU A 130 8.95 -13.57 3.81
CA GLU A 130 8.02 -14.69 3.94
C GLU A 130 6.86 -14.54 2.93
N LEU A 131 6.63 -15.61 2.17
CA LEU A 131 5.47 -15.80 1.31
C LEU A 131 4.43 -16.65 2.05
N PHE A 132 3.33 -16.00 2.39
CA PHE A 132 2.17 -16.63 3.03
C PHE A 132 1.31 -17.33 1.96
N PRO A 133 0.42 -18.26 2.33
CA PRO A 133 -0.74 -18.57 1.49
C PRO A 133 -1.54 -17.30 1.18
N PHE A 134 -2.43 -17.35 0.18
CA PHE A 134 -3.28 -16.22 -0.15
C PHE A 134 -3.96 -15.65 1.10
N THR A 135 -3.93 -14.33 1.19
CA THR A 135 -4.57 -13.56 2.25
C THR A 135 -5.83 -12.88 1.73
N LEU A 136 -6.69 -12.42 2.64
CA LEU A 136 -7.89 -11.68 2.30
C LEU A 136 -7.57 -10.42 1.47
N SER A 137 -6.42 -9.78 1.74
CA SER A 137 -5.93 -8.63 0.96
C SER A 137 -5.57 -9.00 -0.49
N GLU A 138 -5.29 -10.27 -0.79
CA GLU A 138 -5.03 -10.76 -2.15
C GLU A 138 -6.29 -11.28 -2.84
N THR A 139 -7.24 -11.86 -2.09
CA THR A 139 -8.45 -12.48 -2.66
C THR A 139 -9.67 -11.56 -2.70
N GLY A 140 -9.69 -10.50 -1.88
CA GLY A 140 -10.84 -9.63 -1.67
C GLY A 140 -11.82 -10.15 -0.62
N ASN A 141 -12.61 -9.23 -0.06
CA ASN A 141 -13.59 -9.51 1.01
C ASN A 141 -14.71 -10.46 0.57
N ASP A 142 -15.10 -10.43 -0.70
CA ASP A 142 -16.13 -11.32 -1.25
C ASP A 142 -15.75 -12.81 -1.13
N ALA A 143 -14.46 -13.12 -1.05
CA ALA A 143 -13.94 -14.46 -0.91
C ALA A 143 -13.68 -14.89 0.54
N LEU A 144 -14.09 -14.10 1.54
CA LEU A 144 -13.77 -14.32 2.96
C LEU A 144 -14.10 -15.73 3.47
N ASN A 145 -15.34 -16.18 3.25
CA ASN A 145 -15.78 -17.50 3.71
C ASN A 145 -15.07 -18.63 2.96
N ASP A 146 -14.90 -18.45 1.66
CA ASP A 146 -14.20 -19.41 0.80
C ASP A 146 -12.75 -19.57 1.22
N LEU A 147 -12.05 -18.46 1.44
CA LEU A 147 -10.66 -18.44 1.89
C LEU A 147 -10.54 -19.03 3.30
N TRP A 148 -11.47 -18.71 4.20
CA TRP A 148 -11.47 -19.27 5.55
C TRP A 148 -11.67 -20.79 5.54
N VAL A 149 -12.64 -21.31 4.78
CA VAL A 149 -12.94 -22.75 4.71
C VAL A 149 -11.84 -23.51 3.98
N ARG A 150 -11.39 -23.00 2.82
CA ARG A 150 -10.50 -23.71 1.89
C ARG A 150 -9.02 -23.43 2.11
N GLY A 151 -8.68 -22.42 2.91
CA GLY A 151 -7.30 -21.97 3.10
C GLY A 151 -6.77 -21.19 1.91
N GLY A 152 -5.58 -20.61 2.07
CA GLY A 152 -4.95 -19.74 1.08
C GLY A 152 -3.99 -20.44 0.13
N PHE A 153 -3.77 -21.75 0.26
CA PHE A 153 -2.89 -22.45 -0.69
C PHE A 153 -3.46 -22.32 -2.11
N PRO A 154 -2.65 -21.91 -3.11
CA PRO A 154 -3.17 -21.53 -4.43
C PRO A 154 -4.10 -22.56 -5.05
N ASP A 155 -3.67 -23.82 -5.19
CA ASP A 155 -4.48 -24.87 -5.80
C ASP A 155 -5.75 -25.18 -4.98
N SER A 156 -5.65 -25.18 -3.64
CA SER A 156 -6.81 -25.37 -2.76
C SER A 156 -7.86 -24.27 -2.93
N PHE A 157 -7.41 -23.01 -3.03
CA PHE A 157 -8.30 -21.86 -3.13
C PHE A 157 -8.87 -21.66 -4.53
N LEU A 158 -8.07 -21.89 -5.57
CA LEU A 158 -8.47 -21.64 -6.96
C LEU A 158 -9.35 -22.76 -7.54
N GLU A 159 -9.25 -23.98 -7.03
CA GLU A 159 -9.98 -25.15 -7.54
C GLU A 159 -11.03 -25.66 -6.54
N PRO A 160 -12.23 -25.03 -6.45
CA PRO A 160 -13.23 -25.33 -5.42
C PRO A 160 -13.66 -26.81 -5.39
N ASP A 161 -13.85 -27.42 -6.55
CA ASP A 161 -14.39 -28.79 -6.67
C ASP A 161 -13.42 -29.87 -6.16
N THR A 162 -12.12 -29.61 -6.24
CA THR A 162 -11.06 -30.56 -5.81
C THR A 162 -10.31 -30.09 -4.56
N SER A 163 -10.72 -28.95 -4.03
CA SER A 163 -10.08 -28.24 -2.92
C SER A 163 -9.83 -29.14 -1.69
N PHE A 164 -10.86 -29.86 -1.23
CA PHE A 164 -10.75 -30.70 -0.04
C PHE A 164 -9.81 -31.90 -0.25
N ASP A 165 -9.92 -32.58 -1.39
CA ASP A 165 -9.06 -33.71 -1.74
C ASP A 165 -7.60 -33.27 -1.89
N TRP A 166 -7.36 -32.11 -2.52
CA TRP A 166 -6.03 -31.51 -2.60
C TRP A 166 -5.44 -31.28 -1.22
N ARG A 167 -6.22 -30.77 -0.25
CA ARG A 167 -5.72 -30.56 1.13
C ARG A 167 -5.36 -31.87 1.84
N LEU A 168 -6.15 -32.92 1.64
CA LEU A 168 -5.84 -34.25 2.18
C LEU A 168 -4.56 -34.82 1.57
N ASP A 169 -4.40 -34.68 0.25
CA ASP A 169 -3.21 -35.10 -0.48
C ASP A 169 -1.98 -34.29 -0.07
N PHE A 170 -2.12 -32.96 0.10
CA PHE A 170 -1.07 -32.09 0.64
C PHE A 170 -0.58 -32.60 1.99
N ILE A 171 -1.50 -32.83 2.94
CA ILE A 171 -1.15 -33.35 4.28
C ILE A 171 -0.41 -34.69 4.15
N ARG A 172 -0.89 -35.62 3.33
CA ARG A 172 -0.26 -36.93 3.14
C ARG A 172 1.16 -36.77 2.57
N THR A 173 1.31 -36.05 1.46
CA THR A 173 2.60 -35.85 0.79
C THR A 173 3.61 -35.16 1.69
N TYR A 174 3.19 -34.15 2.45
CA TYR A 174 4.09 -33.42 3.33
C TYR A 174 4.66 -34.32 4.44
N LEU A 175 3.80 -35.16 5.03
CA LEU A 175 4.17 -36.08 6.11
C LEU A 175 5.00 -37.28 5.63
N GLU A 176 4.69 -37.83 4.46
CA GLU A 176 5.31 -39.05 3.95
C GLU A 176 6.58 -38.79 3.12
N ARG A 177 6.70 -37.61 2.51
CA ARG A 177 7.81 -37.29 1.59
C ARG A 177 8.62 -36.10 2.03
N ASP A 178 7.99 -34.95 2.24
CA ASP A 178 8.71 -33.68 2.36
C ASP A 178 9.48 -33.59 3.70
N ILE A 179 8.86 -33.95 4.82
CA ILE A 179 9.55 -33.98 6.13
C ILE A 179 10.70 -35.02 6.15
N PRO A 180 10.50 -36.28 5.70
CA PRO A 180 11.59 -37.24 5.59
C PRO A 180 12.75 -36.79 4.69
N ALA A 181 12.46 -36.07 3.59
CA ALA A 181 13.48 -35.56 2.68
C ALA A 181 14.43 -34.54 3.34
N LEU A 182 13.99 -33.88 4.41
CA LEU A 182 14.82 -33.00 5.24
C LEU A 182 15.70 -33.77 6.25
N GLY A 183 15.72 -35.10 6.18
CA GLY A 183 16.49 -35.98 7.07
C GLY A 183 15.81 -36.29 8.40
N LEU A 184 14.56 -35.85 8.59
CA LEU A 184 13.79 -36.07 9.81
C LEU A 184 13.07 -37.43 9.78
N ARG A 185 13.58 -38.40 10.54
CA ARG A 185 13.02 -39.76 10.59
C ARG A 185 11.94 -39.89 11.68
N ILE A 186 10.75 -39.38 11.40
CA ILE A 186 9.57 -39.54 12.27
C ILE A 186 8.50 -40.31 11.48
N PRO A 187 7.85 -41.34 12.05
CA PRO A 187 6.77 -42.04 11.34
C PRO A 187 5.64 -41.08 10.95
N ALA A 188 5.24 -41.10 9.67
CA ALA A 188 4.22 -40.19 9.12
C ALA A 188 2.92 -40.21 9.93
N GLU A 189 2.46 -41.40 10.34
CA GLU A 189 1.27 -41.56 11.19
C GLU A 189 1.39 -40.88 12.56
N THR A 190 2.59 -40.87 13.16
CA THR A 190 2.82 -40.17 14.44
C THR A 190 2.72 -38.66 14.25
N LEU A 191 3.30 -38.12 13.18
CA LEU A 191 3.18 -36.69 12.84
C LEU A 191 1.75 -36.32 12.44
N ARG A 192 1.02 -37.20 11.74
CA ARG A 192 -0.38 -36.98 11.40
C ARG A 192 -1.22 -36.82 12.66
N ARG A 193 -1.09 -37.76 13.61
CA ARG A 193 -1.77 -37.67 14.91
C ARG A 193 -1.38 -36.41 15.68
N PHE A 194 -0.09 -36.07 15.71
CA PHE A 194 0.38 -34.85 16.35
C PHE A 194 -0.26 -33.61 15.74
N TRP A 195 -0.29 -33.50 14.41
CA TRP A 195 -0.86 -32.35 13.71
C TRP A 195 -2.38 -32.26 13.90
N THR A 196 -3.10 -33.39 13.84
CA THR A 196 -4.53 -33.44 14.17
C THR A 196 -4.80 -33.06 15.63
N MET A 197 -3.95 -33.46 16.58
CA MET A 197 -4.07 -32.99 17.97
C MET A 197 -3.88 -31.47 18.07
N LEU A 198 -2.91 -30.89 17.35
CA LEU A 198 -2.76 -29.43 17.29
C LEU A 198 -4.00 -28.75 16.69
N ALA A 199 -4.61 -29.35 15.66
CA ALA A 199 -5.86 -28.85 15.08
C ALA A 199 -7.01 -28.81 16.10
N HIS A 200 -7.16 -29.86 16.94
CA HIS A 200 -8.12 -29.85 18.05
C HIS A 200 -7.77 -28.83 19.16
N HIS A 201 -6.48 -28.49 19.30
CA HIS A 201 -5.96 -27.51 20.26
C HIS A 201 -5.73 -26.11 19.64
N GLN A 202 -6.39 -25.79 18.53
CA GLN A 202 -6.31 -24.46 17.89
C GLN A 202 -6.62 -23.34 18.90
N SER A 203 -5.83 -22.25 18.90
CA SER A 203 -5.93 -21.11 19.83
C SER A 203 -5.67 -21.45 21.32
N GLN A 204 -5.24 -22.67 21.64
CA GLN A 204 -4.97 -23.07 23.02
C GLN A 204 -3.49 -22.97 23.40
N LEU A 205 -3.24 -22.88 24.71
CA LEU A 205 -1.89 -22.93 25.27
C LEU A 205 -1.27 -24.32 25.04
N PHE A 206 -0.05 -24.35 24.53
CA PHE A 206 0.65 -25.61 24.29
C PHE A 206 1.04 -26.30 25.59
N ASN A 207 0.53 -27.53 25.77
CA ASN A 207 0.90 -28.42 26.87
C ASN A 207 1.63 -29.65 26.35
N ALA A 208 2.96 -29.58 26.36
CA ALA A 208 3.84 -30.64 25.88
C ALA A 208 3.60 -31.99 26.57
N SER A 209 3.32 -31.99 27.87
CA SER A 209 3.09 -33.22 28.64
C SER A 209 1.80 -33.91 28.24
N GLN A 210 0.72 -33.14 28.06
CA GLN A 210 -0.58 -33.66 27.63
C GLN A 210 -0.51 -34.22 26.20
N ILE A 211 0.10 -33.47 25.28
CA ILE A 211 0.23 -33.91 23.88
C ILE A 211 1.16 -35.12 23.78
N GLY A 212 2.28 -35.11 24.53
CA GLY A 212 3.19 -36.25 24.60
C GLY A 212 2.50 -37.52 25.09
N ALA A 213 1.71 -37.43 26.17
CA ALA A 213 0.94 -38.56 26.68
C ALA A 213 -0.04 -39.13 25.65
N GLY A 214 -0.77 -38.27 24.91
CA GLY A 214 -1.68 -38.70 23.85
C GLY A 214 -1.00 -39.40 22.67
N LEU A 215 0.28 -39.13 22.44
CA LEU A 215 1.10 -39.76 21.40
C LEU A 215 1.93 -40.96 21.90
N GLY A 216 1.93 -41.24 23.21
CA GLY A 216 2.80 -42.25 23.81
C GLY A 216 4.29 -41.87 23.80
N VAL A 217 4.61 -40.57 23.79
CA VAL A 217 5.99 -40.04 23.82
C VAL A 217 6.22 -39.09 25.00
N LYS A 218 7.49 -38.76 25.29
CA LYS A 218 7.81 -37.75 26.32
C LYS A 218 7.44 -36.36 25.84
N GLY A 219 7.09 -35.44 26.75
CA GLY A 219 6.76 -34.06 26.40
C GLY A 219 7.87 -33.30 25.66
N GLN A 220 9.14 -33.63 25.93
CA GLN A 220 10.28 -33.10 25.16
C GLN A 220 10.22 -33.49 23.68
N THR A 221 9.78 -34.71 23.38
CA THR A 221 9.58 -35.19 22.00
C THR A 221 8.43 -34.44 21.33
N ALA A 222 7.32 -34.21 22.03
CA ALA A 222 6.21 -33.40 21.51
C ALA A 222 6.63 -31.94 21.24
N SER A 223 7.49 -31.37 22.11
CA SER A 223 8.04 -30.04 21.91
C SER A 223 8.93 -29.98 20.66
N ARG A 224 9.78 -31.00 20.47
CA ARG A 224 10.59 -31.14 19.25
C ARG A 224 9.73 -31.27 17.99
N TYR A 225 8.61 -31.99 18.04
CA TYR A 225 7.67 -32.06 16.91
C TYR A 225 7.03 -30.70 16.64
N LEU A 226 6.70 -29.93 17.68
CA LEU A 226 6.20 -28.56 17.51
C LEU A 226 7.26 -27.66 16.86
N ASP A 227 8.52 -27.72 17.32
CA ASP A 227 9.63 -26.97 16.75
C ASP A 227 9.75 -27.25 15.24
N ILE A 228 9.76 -28.53 14.85
CA ILE A 228 9.81 -28.95 13.44
C ILE A 228 8.64 -28.35 12.63
N MET A 229 7.40 -28.48 13.10
CA MET A 229 6.23 -27.96 12.37
C MET A 229 6.20 -26.43 12.28
N THR A 230 6.77 -25.74 13.28
CA THR A 230 6.96 -24.29 13.26
C THR A 230 8.06 -23.88 12.29
N ASP A 231 9.16 -24.62 12.25
CA ASP A 231 10.24 -24.35 11.30
C ASP A 231 9.82 -24.65 9.86
N LEU A 232 8.85 -25.54 9.66
CA LEU A 232 8.24 -25.78 8.34
C LEU A 232 7.16 -24.78 7.98
N MET A 233 6.91 -23.79 8.85
CA MET A 233 5.92 -22.74 8.65
C MET A 233 4.49 -23.28 8.46
N LEU A 234 4.22 -24.47 9.00
CA LEU A 234 2.89 -25.11 9.01
C LEU A 234 2.11 -24.79 10.29
N VAL A 235 2.83 -24.54 11.39
CA VAL A 235 2.25 -24.25 12.71
C VAL A 235 2.86 -22.96 13.27
N ARG A 236 2.02 -22.02 13.70
CA ARG A 236 2.47 -20.82 14.42
C ARG A 236 2.49 -21.09 15.91
N ARG A 237 3.59 -20.65 16.53
CA ARG A 237 3.73 -20.49 17.97
C ARG A 237 3.61 -19.00 18.29
N LEU A 238 2.46 -18.56 18.80
CA LEU A 238 2.27 -17.17 19.21
C LEU A 238 2.80 -17.01 20.64
N ALA A 239 3.88 -16.24 20.79
CA ALA A 239 4.53 -16.06 22.07
C ALA A 239 3.69 -15.18 23.01
N PRO A 240 3.69 -15.45 24.33
CA PRO A 240 3.05 -14.55 25.28
C PRO A 240 3.88 -13.26 25.42
N TRP A 241 3.21 -12.15 25.72
CA TRP A 241 3.85 -10.89 26.03
C TRP A 241 4.80 -11.02 27.23
N HIS A 242 5.94 -10.35 27.17
CA HIS A 242 7.00 -10.42 28.18
C HIS A 242 7.29 -9.09 28.89
N GLY A 243 6.49 -8.04 28.65
CA GLY A 243 6.68 -6.73 29.29
C GLY A 243 6.46 -6.75 30.81
N ASN A 244 7.07 -5.80 31.51
CA ASN A 244 6.94 -5.67 32.96
C ASN A 244 5.64 -4.94 33.34
N VAL A 245 4.57 -5.71 33.54
CA VAL A 245 3.22 -5.20 33.85
C VAL A 245 2.85 -5.33 35.33
N GLY A 246 3.79 -5.74 36.21
CA GLY A 246 3.50 -5.97 37.63
C GLY A 246 2.52 -7.11 37.91
N LYS A 247 2.17 -7.92 36.89
CA LYS A 247 1.25 -9.07 36.97
C LYS A 247 1.98 -10.37 36.65
N ARG A 248 1.45 -11.50 37.16
CA ARG A 248 1.95 -12.84 36.81
C ARG A 248 1.35 -13.29 35.48
N LEU A 249 2.20 -13.32 34.44
CA LEU A 249 1.81 -13.71 33.08
C LEU A 249 1.92 -15.22 32.85
N VAL A 250 1.12 -15.72 31.90
CA VAL A 250 1.29 -17.06 31.32
C VAL A 250 2.56 -17.09 30.47
N LYS A 251 3.32 -18.20 30.56
CA LYS A 251 4.59 -18.38 29.81
C LYS A 251 4.49 -19.34 28.64
N SER A 252 3.50 -20.23 28.63
CA SER A 252 3.29 -21.16 27.52
C SER A 252 2.76 -20.39 26.31
N PRO A 253 3.21 -20.71 25.09
CA PRO A 253 2.70 -20.08 23.87
C PRO A 253 1.31 -20.62 23.50
N LYS A 254 0.55 -19.85 22.71
CA LYS A 254 -0.58 -20.39 21.95
C LYS A 254 -0.09 -21.04 20.66
N VAL A 255 -0.81 -22.06 20.19
CA VAL A 255 -0.49 -22.77 18.95
C VAL A 255 -1.63 -22.69 17.95
N TYR A 256 -1.26 -22.52 16.67
CA TYR A 256 -2.18 -22.44 15.56
C TYR A 256 -1.66 -23.27 14.39
N VAL A 257 -2.49 -24.14 13.82
CA VAL A 257 -2.29 -24.56 12.42
C VAL A 257 -2.53 -23.31 11.58
N ARG A 258 -1.53 -22.91 10.79
CA ARG A 258 -1.50 -21.59 10.15
C ARG A 258 -2.56 -21.45 9.07
N ASP A 259 -2.64 -22.41 8.17
CA ASP A 259 -3.65 -22.40 7.13
C ASP A 259 -4.97 -23.00 7.65
N SER A 260 -6.05 -22.22 7.58
CA SER A 260 -7.37 -22.63 8.05
C SER A 260 -7.96 -23.78 7.23
N GLY A 261 -7.65 -23.86 5.93
CA GLY A 261 -8.02 -24.98 5.09
C GLY A 261 -7.39 -26.28 5.55
N ILE A 262 -6.08 -26.27 5.81
CA ILE A 262 -5.36 -27.45 6.33
C ILE A 262 -5.88 -27.83 7.72
N LEU A 263 -6.16 -26.85 8.59
CA LEU A 263 -6.83 -27.08 9.87
C LEU A 263 -8.16 -27.82 9.68
N HIS A 264 -9.01 -27.34 8.78
CA HIS A 264 -10.32 -27.95 8.51
C HIS A 264 -10.18 -29.35 7.90
N ALA A 265 -9.23 -29.57 6.99
CA ALA A 265 -8.96 -30.88 6.42
C ALA A 265 -8.47 -31.90 7.47
N LEU A 266 -7.62 -31.49 8.42
CA LEU A 266 -7.19 -32.35 9.54
C LEU A 266 -8.35 -32.78 10.45
N LEU A 267 -9.40 -31.96 10.52
CA LEU A 267 -10.63 -32.20 11.29
C LEU A 267 -11.77 -32.77 10.44
N ASN A 268 -11.51 -33.06 9.16
CA ASN A 268 -12.50 -33.57 8.21
C ASN A 268 -13.74 -32.66 8.04
N LEU A 269 -13.51 -31.35 7.97
CA LEU A 269 -14.53 -30.32 7.73
C LEU A 269 -14.35 -29.80 6.30
N SER A 270 -15.31 -30.05 5.41
CA SER A 270 -15.17 -29.71 3.99
C SER A 270 -15.98 -28.49 3.58
N THR A 271 -17.09 -28.22 4.27
CA THR A 271 -18.02 -27.12 3.96
C THR A 271 -18.05 -26.06 5.05
N ILE A 272 -18.62 -24.89 4.74
CA ILE A 272 -18.85 -23.83 5.73
C ILE A 272 -19.77 -24.31 6.86
N ASP A 273 -20.78 -25.12 6.55
CA ASP A 273 -21.71 -25.66 7.54
C ASP A 273 -21.01 -26.62 8.51
N ASP A 274 -20.09 -27.46 8.01
CA ASP A 274 -19.27 -28.32 8.85
C ASP A 274 -18.42 -27.49 9.82
N VAL A 275 -17.79 -26.43 9.31
CA VAL A 275 -16.95 -25.54 10.12
C VAL A 275 -17.78 -24.84 11.19
N LEU A 276 -18.92 -24.26 10.82
CA LEU A 276 -19.81 -23.54 11.74
C LEU A 276 -20.46 -24.45 12.79
N GLY A 277 -20.73 -25.71 12.44
CA GLY A 277 -21.26 -26.72 13.35
C GLY A 277 -20.22 -27.31 14.31
N HIS A 278 -18.93 -27.13 14.02
CA HIS A 278 -17.85 -27.70 14.81
C HIS A 278 -17.35 -26.74 15.90
N PRO A 279 -16.96 -27.22 17.11
CA PRO A 279 -16.43 -26.38 18.19
C PRO A 279 -15.17 -25.57 17.83
N VAL A 280 -14.48 -25.93 16.75
CA VAL A 280 -13.29 -25.21 16.25
C VAL A 280 -13.64 -23.90 15.56
N ALA A 281 -14.91 -23.61 15.23
CA ALA A 281 -15.28 -22.43 14.44
C ALA A 281 -14.67 -21.12 14.98
N GLY A 282 -14.82 -20.84 16.28
CA GLY A 282 -14.24 -19.66 16.93
C GLY A 282 -12.71 -19.65 16.89
N PRO A 283 -12.04 -20.69 17.43
CA PRO A 283 -10.57 -20.82 17.37
C PRO A 283 -9.96 -20.79 15.97
N SER A 284 -10.63 -21.39 14.98
CA SER A 284 -10.24 -21.37 13.57
C SER A 284 -10.29 -19.95 13.02
N TRP A 285 -11.40 -19.25 13.26
CA TRP A 285 -11.56 -17.85 12.88
C TRP A 285 -10.49 -16.95 13.49
N GLU A 286 -10.20 -17.11 14.79
CA GLU A 286 -9.13 -16.36 15.46
C GLU A 286 -7.78 -16.59 14.78
N GLY A 287 -7.41 -17.85 14.52
CA GLY A 287 -6.17 -18.18 13.82
C GLY A 287 -6.11 -17.60 12.41
N PHE A 288 -7.21 -17.68 11.66
CA PHE A 288 -7.32 -17.12 10.31
C PHE A 288 -7.10 -15.60 10.31
N VAL A 289 -7.75 -14.87 11.22
CA VAL A 289 -7.58 -13.42 11.36
C VAL A 289 -6.15 -13.06 11.77
N ILE A 290 -5.57 -13.79 12.73
CA ILE A 290 -4.18 -13.56 13.18
C ILE A 290 -3.19 -13.70 12.01
N GLU A 291 -3.30 -14.76 11.20
CA GLU A 291 -2.38 -14.95 10.07
C GLU A 291 -2.54 -13.86 9.01
N ASN A 292 -3.77 -13.42 8.72
CA ASN A 292 -4.00 -12.32 7.79
C ASN A 292 -3.41 -11.00 8.29
N LEU A 293 -3.62 -10.66 9.57
CA LEU A 293 -3.07 -9.45 10.18
C LEU A 293 -1.54 -9.46 10.22
N ILE A 294 -0.92 -10.60 10.57
CA ILE A 294 0.54 -10.73 10.56
C ILE A 294 1.10 -10.63 9.14
N ALA A 295 0.42 -11.22 8.15
CA ALA A 295 0.86 -11.14 6.76
C ALA A 295 0.78 -9.70 6.21
N ALA A 296 -0.25 -8.94 6.60
CA ALA A 296 -0.44 -7.54 6.24
C ALA A 296 0.46 -6.57 7.03
N ALA A 297 0.94 -6.97 8.21
CA ALA A 297 1.79 -6.13 9.05
C ALA A 297 3.14 -5.81 8.40
N LEU A 298 3.79 -4.75 8.90
CA LEU A 298 5.13 -4.35 8.46
C LEU A 298 6.17 -5.45 8.77
N PRO A 299 7.26 -5.57 7.99
CA PRO A 299 8.26 -6.63 8.19
C PRO A 299 8.94 -6.64 9.57
N ASP A 300 8.94 -5.52 10.28
CA ASP A 300 9.49 -5.35 11.63
C ASP A 300 8.42 -5.53 12.73
N ALA A 301 7.17 -5.81 12.36
CA ALA A 301 6.11 -5.99 13.33
C ALA A 301 6.27 -7.30 14.11
N GLU A 302 6.16 -7.20 15.44
CA GLU A 302 6.23 -8.36 16.32
C GLU A 302 4.83 -8.71 16.82
N ALA A 303 4.51 -10.00 16.84
CA ALA A 303 3.20 -10.52 17.22
C ALA A 303 3.26 -11.35 18.51
N TYR A 304 2.40 -11.02 19.46
CA TYR A 304 2.26 -11.71 20.75
C TYR A 304 0.78 -11.94 21.08
N PHE A 305 0.51 -12.68 22.14
CA PHE A 305 -0.77 -12.61 22.85
C PHE A 305 -0.54 -12.19 24.30
N TYR A 306 -1.57 -11.72 24.99
CA TYR A 306 -1.49 -11.42 26.41
C TYR A 306 -2.38 -12.35 27.20
N ARG A 307 -1.87 -12.92 28.30
CA ARG A 307 -2.72 -13.62 29.27
C ARG A 307 -2.15 -13.59 30.67
N THR A 308 -2.97 -13.18 31.63
CA THR A 308 -2.65 -13.27 33.06
C THR A 308 -3.12 -14.60 33.66
N GLN A 309 -2.54 -14.98 34.80
CA GLN A 309 -3.04 -16.13 35.58
C GLN A 309 -4.48 -15.92 36.10
N ALA A 310 -4.94 -14.67 36.18
CA ALA A 310 -6.31 -14.32 36.57
C ALA A 310 -7.32 -14.40 35.41
N GLY A 311 -6.85 -14.68 34.19
CA GLY A 311 -7.72 -14.89 33.01
C GLY A 311 -7.99 -13.64 32.18
N ALA A 312 -7.42 -12.48 32.49
CA ALA A 312 -7.41 -11.34 31.56
C ALA A 312 -6.57 -11.69 30.32
N GLU A 313 -7.10 -11.45 29.13
CA GLU A 313 -6.56 -11.93 27.85
C GLU A 313 -6.74 -10.88 26.75
N ILE A 314 -5.77 -10.82 25.83
CA ILE A 314 -5.87 -10.14 24.53
C ILE A 314 -5.41 -11.15 23.49
N ASP A 315 -6.24 -11.38 22.48
CA ASP A 315 -6.03 -12.41 21.46
C ASP A 315 -4.75 -12.16 20.65
N LEU A 316 -4.54 -10.91 20.21
CA LEU A 316 -3.35 -10.49 19.47
C LEU A 316 -2.85 -9.12 19.95
N LEU A 317 -1.56 -9.06 20.22
CA LEU A 317 -0.79 -7.83 20.38
C LEU A 317 0.14 -7.70 19.19
N LEU A 318 0.12 -6.54 18.53
CA LEU A 318 1.08 -6.20 17.48
C LEU A 318 1.94 -5.02 17.94
N VAL A 319 3.25 -5.15 17.83
CA VAL A 319 4.17 -4.03 17.99
C VAL A 319 4.50 -3.51 16.60
N VAL A 320 3.98 -2.34 16.23
CA VAL A 320 4.14 -1.75 14.89
C VAL A 320 4.89 -0.44 15.05
N ARG A 321 6.11 -0.33 14.49
CA ARG A 321 6.98 0.86 14.62
C ARG A 321 7.15 1.35 16.08
N GLY A 322 7.21 0.41 17.03
CA GLY A 322 7.34 0.69 18.46
C GLY A 322 6.03 1.00 19.19
N GLU A 323 4.90 1.12 18.49
CA GLU A 323 3.58 1.25 19.11
C GLU A 323 2.96 -0.13 19.40
N LEU A 324 2.38 -0.28 20.59
CA LEU A 324 1.66 -1.49 20.96
C LEU A 324 0.18 -1.37 20.60
N TRP A 325 -0.31 -2.26 19.74
CA TRP A 325 -1.72 -2.35 19.34
C TRP A 325 -2.33 -3.61 19.96
N ALA A 326 -3.50 -3.45 20.61
CA ALA A 326 -4.27 -4.53 21.21
C ALA A 326 -5.47 -4.89 20.34
N ILE A 327 -5.66 -6.17 20.08
CA ILE A 327 -6.64 -6.65 19.11
C ILE A 327 -7.45 -7.78 19.75
N GLU A 328 -8.77 -7.58 19.85
CA GLU A 328 -9.75 -8.60 20.22
C GLU A 328 -10.37 -9.16 18.93
N ILE A 329 -10.52 -10.47 18.84
CA ILE A 329 -11.08 -11.13 17.66
C ILE A 329 -12.40 -11.82 18.03
N LYS A 330 -13.43 -11.56 17.22
CA LYS A 330 -14.77 -12.14 17.38
C LYS A 330 -15.30 -12.62 16.04
N ARG A 331 -16.11 -13.69 16.07
CA ARG A 331 -16.77 -14.25 14.87
C ARG A 331 -18.25 -13.84 14.75
N ASN A 332 -18.82 -13.21 15.78
CA ASN A 332 -20.22 -12.77 15.71
C ASN A 332 -20.31 -11.39 15.06
N THR A 333 -21.43 -11.12 14.38
CA THR A 333 -21.70 -9.87 13.67
C THR A 333 -22.10 -8.71 14.60
N ALA A 334 -22.46 -9.00 15.85
CA ALA A 334 -22.69 -8.01 16.90
C ALA A 334 -21.77 -8.28 18.10
N PRO A 335 -20.45 -8.08 17.96
CA PRO A 335 -19.49 -8.42 18.99
C PRO A 335 -19.53 -7.44 20.16
N THR A 336 -19.17 -7.94 21.34
CA THR A 336 -18.79 -7.11 22.47
C THR A 336 -17.38 -7.49 22.92
N VAL A 337 -16.66 -6.49 23.44
CA VAL A 337 -15.32 -6.68 23.96
C VAL A 337 -15.40 -7.39 25.32
N SER A 338 -14.49 -8.34 25.54
CA SER A 338 -14.48 -9.11 26.77
C SER A 338 -13.98 -8.28 27.95
N LYS A 339 -14.47 -8.56 29.17
CA LYS A 339 -13.94 -7.95 30.41
C LYS A 339 -12.42 -8.16 30.55
N GLY A 340 -11.92 -9.32 30.09
CA GLY A 340 -10.50 -9.64 30.10
C GLY A 340 -9.67 -8.67 29.26
N PHE A 341 -10.17 -8.30 28.09
CA PHE A 341 -9.52 -7.34 27.20
C PHE A 341 -9.44 -5.93 27.81
N HIS A 342 -10.51 -5.46 28.48
CA HIS A 342 -10.50 -4.17 29.17
C HIS A 342 -9.43 -4.13 30.27
N ILE A 343 -9.41 -5.14 31.15
CA ILE A 343 -8.41 -5.25 32.22
C ILE A 343 -6.99 -5.29 31.64
N ALA A 344 -6.78 -6.08 30.59
CA ALA A 344 -5.49 -6.19 29.94
C ALA A 344 -5.07 -4.87 29.26
N SER A 345 -6.01 -4.13 28.69
CA SER A 345 -5.76 -2.82 28.08
C SER A 345 -5.40 -1.75 29.12
N GLU A 346 -5.95 -1.84 30.34
CA GLU A 346 -5.53 -0.99 31.46
C GLU A 346 -4.12 -1.34 31.95
N ASP A 347 -3.80 -2.63 32.02
CA ASP A 347 -2.47 -3.12 32.40
C ASP A 347 -1.40 -2.64 31.39
N LEU A 348 -1.67 -2.80 30.08
CA LEU A 348 -0.69 -2.59 29.01
C LEU A 348 -0.67 -1.17 28.44
N LYS A 349 -1.78 -0.42 28.56
CA LYS A 349 -1.97 0.91 27.96
C LYS A 349 -1.56 0.96 26.47
N PRO A 350 -2.14 0.09 25.61
CA PRO A 350 -1.79 0.06 24.19
C PRO A 350 -2.17 1.39 23.51
N ALA A 351 -1.39 1.78 22.52
CA ALA A 351 -1.63 2.97 21.70
C ALA A 351 -2.95 2.86 20.92
N LYS A 352 -3.28 1.65 20.45
CA LYS A 352 -4.51 1.36 19.71
C LYS A 352 -5.22 0.13 20.24
N ARG A 353 -6.54 0.13 20.16
CA ARG A 353 -7.41 -0.97 20.61
C ARG A 353 -8.40 -1.28 19.50
N TYR A 354 -8.29 -2.47 18.92
CA TYR A 354 -9.12 -2.91 17.81
C TYR A 354 -10.02 -4.07 18.19
N LEU A 355 -11.23 -4.05 17.65
CA LEU A 355 -12.14 -5.19 17.63
C LEU A 355 -12.29 -5.65 16.17
N ILE A 356 -11.86 -6.87 15.88
CA ILE A 356 -11.96 -7.47 14.54
C ILE A 356 -13.10 -8.47 14.53
N TYR A 357 -14.00 -8.34 13.56
CA TYR A 357 -15.17 -9.20 13.42
C TYR A 357 -15.60 -9.30 11.95
N PRO A 358 -16.45 -10.28 11.56
CA PRO A 358 -16.81 -10.51 10.16
C PRO A 358 -17.88 -9.56 9.59
N GLY A 359 -18.12 -8.41 10.22
CA GLY A 359 -19.05 -7.42 9.69
C GLY A 359 -18.32 -6.17 9.20
N ASP A 360 -19.02 -5.37 8.41
CA ASP A 360 -18.46 -4.23 7.70
C ASP A 360 -18.67 -2.88 8.42
N ASP A 361 -19.31 -2.88 9.61
CA ASP A 361 -19.56 -1.63 10.31
C ASP A 361 -18.30 -1.11 11.01
N THR A 362 -17.93 0.11 10.65
CA THR A 362 -16.93 0.90 11.38
C THR A 362 -17.60 1.70 12.49
N TYR A 363 -17.25 1.46 13.75
CA TYR A 363 -17.69 2.27 14.88
C TYR A 363 -16.72 2.23 16.07
N VAL A 364 -16.82 3.27 16.90
CA VAL A 364 -16.06 3.39 18.15
C VAL A 364 -16.92 2.86 19.30
N LEU A 365 -16.46 1.81 19.97
CA LEU A 365 -17.02 1.32 21.21
C LEU A 365 -16.53 2.18 22.39
N LYS A 366 -17.12 1.96 23.57
CA LYS A 366 -16.67 2.60 24.82
C LYS A 366 -15.17 2.40 25.02
N GLU A 367 -14.53 3.36 25.69
CA GLU A 367 -13.12 3.31 26.08
C GLU A 367 -12.13 3.27 24.90
N GLY A 368 -12.55 3.78 23.73
CA GLY A 368 -11.67 4.01 22.57
C GLY A 368 -11.30 2.74 21.81
N VAL A 369 -12.08 1.66 21.95
CA VAL A 369 -11.94 0.47 21.09
C VAL A 369 -12.62 0.75 19.76
N THR A 370 -11.95 0.50 18.64
CA THR A 370 -12.47 0.78 17.30
C THR A 370 -12.56 -0.50 16.48
N THR A 371 -13.61 -0.66 15.68
CA THR A 371 -13.55 -1.59 14.54
C THR A 371 -12.75 -0.91 13.41
N PRO A 372 -11.79 -1.59 12.77
CA PRO A 372 -10.96 -0.97 11.73
C PRO A 372 -11.78 -0.67 10.48
N ARG A 373 -11.41 0.40 9.76
CA ARG A 373 -12.05 0.75 8.49
C ARG A 373 -11.52 -0.09 7.34
N THR A 374 -12.40 -0.40 6.40
CA THR A 374 -12.02 -0.94 5.09
C THR A 374 -11.41 0.12 4.18
N THR A 375 -11.86 1.38 4.30
CA THR A 375 -11.37 2.51 3.49
C THR A 375 -10.86 3.67 4.37
N PRO A 376 -9.67 4.24 4.08
CA PRO A 376 -9.18 5.44 4.78
C PRO A 376 -10.13 6.62 4.62
N LEU A 377 -10.30 7.43 5.67
CA LEU A 377 -11.03 8.69 5.58
C LEU A 377 -10.14 9.76 4.93
N TYR A 378 -10.69 10.56 4.01
CA TYR A 378 -9.93 11.62 3.37
C TYR A 378 -10.55 13.00 3.59
N ASP A 379 -9.72 13.97 3.94
CA ASP A 379 -10.04 15.38 3.75
C ASP A 379 -9.29 15.89 2.52
N ILE A 380 -10.02 16.40 1.53
CA ILE A 380 -9.44 16.95 0.30
C ILE A 380 -9.31 18.46 0.45
N ILE A 381 -8.10 19.00 0.23
CA ILE A 381 -7.78 20.44 0.29
C ILE A 381 -7.18 20.89 -1.05
N PRO A 382 -7.72 21.95 -1.68
CA PRO A 382 -7.26 22.46 -2.97
C PRO A 382 -6.27 23.63 -2.84
N ASP A 383 -5.73 24.06 -3.98
CA ASP A 383 -5.19 25.38 -4.35
C ASP A 383 -4.92 26.33 -3.17
N ILE A 384 -3.78 26.14 -2.53
CA ILE A 384 -3.40 26.85 -1.30
C ILE A 384 -2.75 28.19 -1.60
N HIS A 385 -1.99 28.28 -2.71
CA HIS A 385 -1.38 29.51 -3.22
C HIS A 385 -0.61 30.31 -2.17
N GLY A 386 0.32 29.68 -1.45
CA GLY A 386 1.16 30.34 -0.44
C GLY A 386 0.40 30.91 0.76
N GLN A 387 -0.84 30.49 1.02
CA GLN A 387 -1.69 30.97 2.13
C GLN A 387 -1.56 30.07 3.37
N ALA A 388 -0.38 30.02 4.00
CA ALA A 388 -0.11 29.16 5.15
C ALA A 388 -1.10 29.34 6.30
N GLY A 389 -1.53 30.58 6.59
CA GLY A 389 -2.51 30.86 7.64
C GLY A 389 -3.87 30.18 7.40
N LYS A 390 -4.36 30.20 6.14
CA LYS A 390 -5.62 29.55 5.77
C LYS A 390 -5.50 28.03 5.84
N LEU A 391 -4.35 27.48 5.42
CA LEU A 391 -4.07 26.05 5.54
C LEU A 391 -4.06 25.59 7.01
N ILE A 392 -3.35 26.31 7.88
CA ILE A 392 -3.29 26.00 9.32
C ILE A 392 -4.69 26.05 9.95
N LEU A 393 -5.50 27.06 9.61
CA LEU A 393 -6.88 27.16 10.06
C LEU A 393 -7.70 25.96 9.60
N ALA A 394 -7.66 25.62 8.31
CA ALA A 394 -8.39 24.48 7.76
C ALA A 394 -8.01 23.17 8.43
N LEU A 395 -6.71 22.88 8.56
CA LEU A 395 -6.22 21.69 9.25
C LEU A 395 -6.71 21.63 10.71
N THR A 396 -6.65 22.75 11.43
CA THR A 396 -7.13 22.84 12.82
C THR A 396 -8.62 22.55 12.93
N GLU A 397 -9.46 23.17 12.08
CA GLU A 397 -10.91 22.95 12.05
C GLU A 397 -11.29 21.52 11.63
N LEU A 398 -10.47 20.91 10.78
CA LEU A 398 -10.63 19.51 10.38
C LEU A 398 -10.21 18.51 11.47
N GLY A 399 -9.57 18.98 12.55
CA GLY A 399 -9.15 18.17 13.70
C GLY A 399 -7.70 17.68 13.64
N TYR A 400 -6.88 18.23 12.74
CA TYR A 400 -5.44 17.94 12.70
C TYR A 400 -4.70 18.77 13.74
N THR A 401 -3.67 18.18 14.33
CA THR A 401 -2.76 18.83 15.27
C THR A 401 -1.32 18.63 14.83
N ASN A 402 -0.44 19.60 15.12
CA ASN A 402 0.97 19.50 14.79
C ASN A 402 1.72 18.71 15.87
N GLU A 403 2.16 17.50 15.53
CA GLU A 403 2.90 16.59 16.39
C GLU A 403 4.30 16.35 15.80
N ASN A 404 5.34 16.73 16.54
CA ASN A 404 6.74 16.56 16.12
C ASN A 404 7.08 17.15 14.74
N GLY A 405 6.45 18.26 14.36
CA GLY A 405 6.71 18.95 13.08
C GLY A 405 5.87 18.45 11.91
N ALA A 406 4.93 17.53 12.12
CA ALA A 406 3.98 17.08 11.10
C ALA A 406 2.54 17.18 11.60
N TRP A 407 1.62 17.62 10.73
CA TRP A 407 0.20 17.67 11.05
C TRP A 407 -0.43 16.26 10.94
N ARG A 408 -1.12 15.83 11.99
CA ARG A 408 -1.76 14.51 12.10
C ARG A 408 -3.15 14.64 12.70
N HIS A 409 -4.08 13.82 12.21
CA HIS A 409 -5.38 13.68 12.84
C HIS A 409 -5.29 12.65 13.98
N SER A 410 -6.08 12.83 15.04
CA SER A 410 -6.16 11.87 16.16
C SER A 410 -6.66 10.49 15.75
N ASP A 411 -7.35 10.44 14.61
CA ASP A 411 -7.72 9.24 13.87
C ASP A 411 -6.60 8.90 12.87
N PRO A 412 -5.82 7.83 13.10
CA PRO A 412 -4.65 7.49 12.29
C PRO A 412 -4.99 7.00 10.87
N GLU A 413 -6.25 6.64 10.62
CA GLU A 413 -6.73 6.22 9.30
C GLU A 413 -7.29 7.38 8.47
N ARG A 414 -7.32 8.59 9.06
CA ARG A 414 -7.78 9.81 8.40
C ARG A 414 -6.59 10.59 7.84
N ARG A 415 -6.59 10.80 6.53
CA ARG A 415 -5.50 11.43 5.78
C ARG A 415 -5.97 12.63 4.98
N CYS A 416 -5.07 13.57 4.73
CA CYS A 416 -5.36 14.68 3.83
C CYS A 416 -4.99 14.30 2.38
N ILE A 417 -5.68 14.84 1.38
CA ILE A 417 -5.24 14.83 -0.02
C ILE A 417 -5.16 16.28 -0.51
N PHE A 418 -3.99 16.69 -0.96
CA PHE A 418 -3.77 18.03 -1.49
C PHE A 418 -3.81 18.07 -3.03
N LEU A 419 -4.56 19.02 -3.62
CA LEU A 419 -4.82 19.08 -5.07
C LEU A 419 -3.79 19.86 -5.90
N GLY A 420 -2.64 20.23 -5.36
CA GLY A 420 -1.64 21.06 -6.05
C GLY A 420 -1.83 22.56 -5.81
N ASP A 421 -1.04 23.35 -6.53
CA ASP A 421 -0.99 24.82 -6.43
C ASP A 421 -0.68 25.30 -5.01
N TYR A 422 0.45 24.82 -4.48
CA TYR A 422 0.98 25.16 -3.17
C TYR A 422 1.60 26.55 -3.11
N ILE A 423 2.14 26.99 -4.25
CA ILE A 423 2.97 28.18 -4.35
C ILE A 423 2.31 29.31 -5.17
N ASP A 424 2.99 30.44 -5.16
CA ASP A 424 2.65 31.72 -5.80
C ASP A 424 1.33 32.35 -5.30
N ARG A 425 1.14 33.63 -5.62
CA ARG A 425 0.01 34.52 -5.23
C ARG A 425 -0.08 34.86 -3.74
N GLY A 426 0.30 33.96 -2.84
CA GLY A 426 0.44 34.20 -1.41
C GLY A 426 1.89 34.48 -0.99
N PRO A 427 2.08 35.02 0.23
CA PRO A 427 3.39 35.45 0.72
C PRO A 427 4.13 34.38 1.53
N ASN A 428 3.60 33.16 1.70
CA ASN A 428 4.17 32.14 2.60
C ASN A 428 4.35 30.78 1.91
N ASN A 429 5.09 30.74 0.80
CA ASN A 429 5.28 29.52 0.01
C ASN A 429 6.05 28.46 0.81
N ALA A 430 7.14 28.86 1.47
CA ALA A 430 7.98 27.98 2.27
C ALA A 430 7.17 27.29 3.38
N ALA A 431 6.35 28.06 4.10
CA ALA A 431 5.52 27.50 5.18
C ALA A 431 4.45 26.52 4.64
N VAL A 432 3.85 26.78 3.48
CA VAL A 432 2.93 25.82 2.84
C VAL A 432 3.67 24.55 2.44
N ILE A 433 4.83 24.67 1.79
CA ILE A 433 5.67 23.53 1.38
C ILE A 433 6.07 22.70 2.60
N ASP A 434 6.54 23.32 3.67
CA ASP A 434 6.93 22.63 4.91
C ASP A 434 5.79 21.82 5.51
N ILE A 435 4.57 22.39 5.54
CA ILE A 435 3.38 21.70 6.04
C ILE A 435 3.02 20.52 5.13
N VAL A 436 2.87 20.75 3.83
CA VAL A 436 2.42 19.72 2.87
C VAL A 436 3.45 18.59 2.77
N ARG A 437 4.73 18.92 2.56
CA ARG A 437 5.83 17.95 2.54
C ARG A 437 5.92 17.19 3.86
N GLY A 438 5.87 17.90 4.98
CA GLY A 438 5.91 17.28 6.31
C GLY A 438 4.78 16.27 6.55
N MET A 439 3.56 16.55 6.06
CA MET A 439 2.44 15.60 6.15
C MET A 439 2.60 14.40 5.21
N VAL A 440 3.12 14.61 3.99
CA VAL A 440 3.39 13.52 3.03
C VAL A 440 4.47 12.59 3.58
N ASP A 441 5.60 13.14 4.04
CA ASP A 441 6.71 12.37 4.64
C ASP A 441 6.27 11.61 5.89
N ALA A 442 5.36 12.20 6.66
CA ALA A 442 4.73 11.60 7.84
C ALA A 442 3.70 10.50 7.55
N GLY A 443 3.29 10.34 6.29
CA GLY A 443 2.22 9.46 5.84
C GLY A 443 0.81 9.90 6.24
N SER A 444 0.63 11.14 6.72
CA SER A 444 -0.67 11.71 7.08
C SER A 444 -1.36 12.44 5.92
N ALA A 445 -0.68 12.61 4.78
CA ALA A 445 -1.28 13.15 3.56
C ALA A 445 -0.76 12.47 2.27
N LEU A 446 -1.55 12.64 1.21
CA LEU A 446 -1.15 12.49 -0.19
C LEU A 446 -1.18 13.88 -0.84
N ALA A 447 -0.42 14.07 -1.92
CA ALA A 447 -0.34 15.33 -2.64
C ALA A 447 -0.15 15.06 -4.13
N ILE A 448 -0.77 15.87 -4.98
CA ILE A 448 -0.53 15.88 -6.43
C ILE A 448 0.12 17.20 -6.87
N LEU A 449 0.62 17.20 -8.10
CA LEU A 449 1.26 18.36 -8.72
C LEU A 449 0.24 19.31 -9.38
N GLY A 450 0.33 20.61 -9.07
CA GLY A 450 -0.47 21.66 -9.70
C GLY A 450 0.25 22.39 -10.83
N ASN A 451 -0.44 23.33 -11.48
CA ASN A 451 0.17 24.06 -12.58
C ASN A 451 1.25 25.03 -12.13
N HIS A 452 1.17 25.58 -10.92
CA HIS A 452 2.18 26.48 -10.38
C HIS A 452 3.48 25.71 -10.09
N GLU A 453 3.39 24.50 -9.54
CA GLU A 453 4.55 23.60 -9.40
C GLU A 453 5.13 23.22 -10.78
N LEU A 454 4.30 22.88 -11.76
CA LEU A 454 4.78 22.60 -13.13
C LEU A 454 5.52 23.80 -13.73
N ASN A 455 4.94 25.00 -13.59
CA ASN A 455 5.55 26.23 -14.09
C ASN A 455 6.89 26.51 -13.40
N ALA A 456 7.00 26.26 -12.09
CA ALA A 456 8.25 26.39 -11.33
C ALA A 456 9.30 25.38 -11.81
N ILE A 457 8.95 24.10 -11.94
CA ILE A 457 9.84 23.07 -12.49
C ILE A 457 10.40 23.51 -13.85
N HIS A 458 9.54 23.98 -14.76
CA HIS A 458 9.99 24.47 -16.06
C HIS A 458 10.79 25.78 -15.99
N TYR A 459 10.52 26.65 -15.01
CA TYR A 459 11.28 27.89 -14.81
C TYR A 459 12.72 27.60 -14.37
N HIS A 460 12.92 26.62 -13.50
CA HIS A 460 14.22 26.29 -12.92
C HIS A 460 14.99 25.20 -13.69
N THR A 461 14.35 24.51 -14.65
CA THR A 461 14.98 23.47 -15.45
C THR A 461 15.50 24.00 -16.78
N ILE A 462 16.79 23.75 -17.06
CA ILE A 462 17.41 24.05 -18.35
C ILE A 462 17.16 22.88 -19.31
N ASP A 463 16.68 23.20 -20.51
CA ASP A 463 16.58 22.25 -21.62
C ASP A 463 17.99 21.89 -22.13
N PRO A 464 18.40 20.61 -22.07
CA PRO A 464 19.73 20.19 -22.50
C PRO A 464 19.97 20.40 -24.01
N GLU A 465 18.93 20.49 -24.83
CA GLU A 465 19.07 20.70 -26.29
C GLU A 465 19.26 22.18 -26.64
N SER A 466 18.42 23.07 -26.10
CA SER A 466 18.51 24.50 -26.41
C SER A 466 19.45 25.29 -25.50
N GLY A 467 19.82 24.73 -24.33
CA GLY A 467 20.61 25.42 -23.30
C GLY A 467 19.85 26.57 -22.62
N ARG A 468 18.52 26.66 -22.81
CA ARG A 468 17.65 27.70 -22.25
C ARG A 468 16.69 27.11 -21.23
N PRO A 469 16.15 27.91 -20.30
CA PRO A 469 15.07 27.46 -19.42
C PRO A 469 13.85 26.96 -20.21
N LEU A 470 13.23 25.86 -19.77
CA LEU A 470 12.02 25.32 -20.41
C LEU A 470 10.87 26.35 -20.38
N ARG A 471 10.77 27.12 -19.29
CA ARG A 471 9.90 28.29 -19.20
C ARG A 471 10.75 29.57 -19.29
N PRO A 472 10.54 30.44 -20.28
CA PRO A 472 11.30 31.67 -20.43
C PRO A 472 11.18 32.60 -19.21
N HIS A 473 12.28 33.21 -18.80
CA HIS A 473 12.31 34.23 -17.73
C HIS A 473 11.90 35.61 -18.26
N SER A 474 10.71 35.71 -18.85
CA SER A 474 10.12 37.00 -19.22
C SER A 474 9.59 37.74 -17.99
N ASP A 475 9.37 39.06 -18.11
CA ASP A 475 8.78 39.87 -17.03
C ASP A 475 7.47 39.25 -16.54
N LYS A 476 6.57 38.88 -17.46
CA LYS A 476 5.31 38.19 -17.15
C LYS A 476 5.50 36.90 -16.33
N ASN A 477 6.40 36.02 -16.76
CA ASN A 477 6.59 34.73 -16.09
C ASN A 477 7.27 34.89 -14.73
N THR A 478 8.17 35.86 -14.62
CA THR A 478 8.87 36.18 -13.38
C THR A 478 7.93 36.84 -12.38
N ASP A 479 7.05 37.74 -12.83
CA ASP A 479 6.02 38.36 -12.00
C ASP A 479 5.03 37.33 -11.46
N GLN A 480 4.62 36.35 -12.28
CA GLN A 480 3.75 35.25 -11.85
C GLN A 480 4.39 34.35 -10.79
N HIS A 481 5.72 34.21 -10.83
CA HIS A 481 6.50 33.34 -9.93
C HIS A 481 7.20 34.12 -8.81
N LYS A 482 6.88 35.42 -8.68
CA LYS A 482 7.66 36.36 -7.87
C LYS A 482 7.68 35.99 -6.41
N THR A 483 6.53 35.66 -5.81
CA THR A 483 6.46 35.39 -4.38
C THR A 483 7.22 34.11 -4.01
N PHE A 484 7.26 33.11 -4.90
CA PHE A 484 8.14 31.96 -4.72
C PHE A 484 9.61 32.35 -4.83
N LEU A 485 10.00 33.12 -5.86
CA LEU A 485 11.39 33.55 -6.04
C LEU A 485 11.92 34.43 -4.90
N ASP A 486 11.03 35.20 -4.24
CA ASP A 486 11.37 36.02 -3.08
C ASP A 486 11.82 35.15 -1.88
N GLU A 487 11.29 33.92 -1.74
CA GLU A 487 11.68 32.96 -0.69
C GLU A 487 12.70 31.90 -1.17
N PHE A 488 12.64 31.54 -2.46
CA PHE A 488 13.46 30.52 -3.11
C PHE A 488 14.15 31.09 -4.37
N PRO A 489 15.23 31.86 -4.21
CA PRO A 489 15.94 32.46 -5.34
C PRO A 489 16.48 31.39 -6.31
N ALA A 490 16.43 31.67 -7.61
CA ALA A 490 16.88 30.75 -8.64
C ALA A 490 18.36 30.37 -8.46
N GLY A 491 18.69 29.08 -8.66
CA GLY A 491 20.04 28.55 -8.55
C GLY A 491 20.55 28.30 -7.13
N GLN A 492 19.74 28.54 -6.09
CA GLN A 492 20.09 28.19 -4.72
C GLN A 492 19.85 26.71 -4.42
N PRO A 493 20.68 26.05 -3.58
CA PRO A 493 20.48 24.64 -3.22
C PRO A 493 19.11 24.34 -2.61
N GLN A 494 18.59 25.24 -1.75
CA GLN A 494 17.26 25.10 -1.16
C GLN A 494 16.14 25.12 -2.20
N THR A 495 16.29 25.93 -3.25
CA THR A 495 15.34 25.99 -4.36
C THR A 495 15.37 24.69 -5.15
N GLN A 496 16.57 24.14 -5.39
CA GLN A 496 16.70 22.87 -6.09
C GLN A 496 16.06 21.71 -5.31
N ASP A 497 16.23 21.64 -3.99
CA ASP A 497 15.57 20.62 -3.14
C ASP A 497 14.04 20.71 -3.24
N VAL A 498 13.48 21.91 -3.20
CA VAL A 498 12.02 22.11 -3.35
C VAL A 498 11.54 21.70 -4.74
N ILE A 499 12.28 22.05 -5.80
CA ILE A 499 11.93 21.64 -7.17
C ILE A 499 12.02 20.12 -7.32
N GLU A 500 13.03 19.48 -6.75
CA GLU A 500 13.16 18.01 -6.77
C GLU A 500 12.04 17.32 -5.99
N TRP A 501 11.62 17.90 -4.85
CA TRP A 501 10.43 17.44 -4.14
C TRP A 501 9.17 17.58 -4.99
N MET A 502 8.94 18.72 -5.65
CA MET A 502 7.79 18.90 -6.54
C MET A 502 7.78 17.86 -7.67
N MET A 503 8.94 17.58 -8.27
CA MET A 503 9.06 16.55 -9.31
C MET A 503 8.76 15.13 -8.81
N SER A 504 8.81 14.88 -7.50
CA SER A 504 8.44 13.60 -6.90
C SER A 504 6.93 13.42 -6.72
N LEU A 505 6.13 14.48 -6.92
CA LEU A 505 4.68 14.42 -6.76
C LEU A 505 4.01 13.81 -8.00
N PRO A 506 2.99 12.96 -7.83
CA PRO A 506 2.21 12.44 -8.93
C PRO A 506 1.32 13.51 -9.57
N LEU A 507 1.01 13.35 -10.86
CA LEU A 507 0.09 14.23 -11.58
C LEU A 507 -1.40 14.00 -11.24
N PHE A 508 -1.74 12.81 -10.77
CA PHE A 508 -3.09 12.41 -10.38
C PHE A 508 -3.03 11.25 -9.38
N ILE A 509 -4.12 11.03 -8.65
CA ILE A 509 -4.32 9.83 -7.82
C ILE A 509 -5.61 9.16 -8.25
N GLU A 510 -5.57 7.84 -8.41
CA GLU A 510 -6.76 7.00 -8.63
C GLU A 510 -6.90 6.02 -7.47
N LEU A 511 -7.91 6.23 -6.64
CA LEU A 511 -8.30 5.29 -5.58
C LEU A 511 -9.44 4.40 -6.09
N ASP A 512 -9.79 3.37 -5.31
CA ASP A 512 -10.91 2.50 -5.64
C ASP A 512 -12.22 3.28 -5.69
N GLU A 513 -12.38 4.24 -4.78
CA GLU A 513 -13.62 5.00 -4.59
C GLU A 513 -13.72 6.26 -5.46
N PHE A 514 -12.61 6.99 -5.66
CA PHE A 514 -12.62 8.28 -6.36
C PHE A 514 -11.27 8.62 -7.00
N ARG A 515 -11.29 9.70 -7.79
CA ARG A 515 -10.16 10.24 -8.55
C ARG A 515 -9.79 11.64 -8.09
N VAL A 516 -8.52 11.97 -8.24
CA VAL A 516 -7.94 13.25 -7.85
C VAL A 516 -7.03 13.74 -8.96
N VAL A 517 -7.27 14.96 -9.43
CA VAL A 517 -6.48 15.61 -10.47
C VAL A 517 -6.47 17.11 -10.24
N HIS A 518 -5.44 17.83 -10.69
CA HIS A 518 -5.38 19.26 -10.40
C HIS A 518 -6.41 20.05 -11.22
N ALA A 519 -6.51 19.85 -12.55
CA ALA A 519 -7.46 20.60 -13.37
C ALA A 519 -8.43 19.73 -14.19
N CYS A 520 -7.96 18.71 -14.90
CA CYS A 520 -8.84 17.91 -15.76
C CYS A 520 -8.48 16.43 -15.77
N TRP A 521 -9.49 15.60 -15.53
CA TRP A 521 -9.39 14.16 -15.76
C TRP A 521 -9.85 13.87 -17.19
N ASP A 522 -8.88 13.58 -18.06
CA ASP A 522 -9.11 13.18 -19.44
C ASP A 522 -8.48 11.82 -19.67
N ASP A 523 -9.28 10.79 -19.94
CA ASP A 523 -8.81 9.40 -19.98
C ASP A 523 -7.71 9.18 -21.03
N GLU A 524 -7.74 9.89 -22.16
CA GLU A 524 -6.70 9.80 -23.18
C GLU A 524 -5.39 10.40 -22.68
N GLN A 525 -5.43 11.58 -22.07
CA GLN A 525 -4.22 12.21 -21.54
C GLN A 525 -3.66 11.47 -20.32
N ILE A 526 -4.53 10.94 -19.46
CA ILE A 526 -4.12 10.10 -18.33
C ILE A 526 -3.44 8.82 -18.84
N ALA A 527 -3.94 8.21 -19.92
CA ALA A 527 -3.31 7.05 -20.53
C ALA A 527 -1.90 7.35 -21.08
N VAL A 528 -1.70 8.49 -21.72
CA VAL A 528 -0.38 8.95 -22.19
C VAL A 528 0.62 9.03 -21.04
N VAL A 529 0.20 9.54 -19.88
CA VAL A 529 1.07 9.59 -18.69
C VAL A 529 1.30 8.18 -18.12
N LYS A 530 0.25 7.36 -17.97
CA LYS A 530 0.35 6.00 -17.41
C LYS A 530 1.23 5.06 -18.21
N GLU A 531 1.37 5.28 -19.52
CA GLU A 531 2.26 4.49 -20.38
C GLU A 531 3.73 4.58 -19.91
N VAL A 532 4.15 5.73 -19.39
CA VAL A 532 5.54 5.97 -18.96
C VAL A 532 5.70 6.11 -17.45
N ALA A 533 4.63 6.43 -16.74
CA ALA A 533 4.57 6.62 -15.29
C ALA A 533 3.21 6.08 -14.77
N PRO A 534 3.09 4.77 -14.51
CA PRO A 534 1.83 4.14 -14.09
C PRO A 534 1.23 4.72 -12.80
N ASP A 535 2.08 5.23 -11.90
CA ASP A 535 1.71 5.88 -10.63
C ASP A 535 1.56 7.41 -10.74
N GLY A 536 1.72 7.96 -11.95
CA GLY A 536 1.63 9.39 -12.23
C GLY A 536 2.88 10.20 -11.85
N VAL A 537 3.95 9.58 -11.34
CA VAL A 537 5.20 10.26 -10.98
C VAL A 537 6.17 10.25 -12.17
N LEU A 538 6.42 11.43 -12.75
CA LEU A 538 7.25 11.54 -13.94
C LEU A 538 8.76 11.54 -13.63
N SER A 539 9.55 10.96 -14.54
CA SER A 539 11.00 11.15 -14.53
C SER A 539 11.37 12.58 -14.95
N ARG A 540 12.59 13.01 -14.61
CA ARG A 540 13.13 14.33 -15.01
C ARG A 540 13.11 14.52 -16.52
N GLU A 541 13.42 13.48 -17.29
CA GLU A 541 13.41 13.51 -18.75
C GLU A 541 12.00 13.77 -19.30
N ARG A 542 10.97 13.21 -18.68
CA ARG A 542 9.57 13.42 -19.07
C ARG A 542 9.07 14.83 -18.72
N PHE A 543 9.51 15.41 -17.61
CA PHE A 543 9.25 16.83 -17.32
C PHE A 543 9.92 17.77 -18.35
N ILE A 544 11.13 17.43 -18.82
CA ILE A 544 11.81 18.16 -19.89
C ILE A 544 11.03 18.06 -21.20
N GLU A 545 10.59 16.85 -21.56
CA GLU A 545 9.75 16.61 -22.73
C GLU A 545 8.44 17.41 -22.67
N ALA A 546 7.78 17.48 -21.51
CA ALA A 546 6.60 18.29 -21.28
C ALA A 546 6.83 19.80 -21.43
N GLY A 547 8.06 20.28 -21.23
CA GLY A 547 8.40 21.68 -21.46
C GLY A 547 8.53 22.04 -22.95
N ARG A 548 8.57 21.04 -23.85
CA ARG A 548 8.70 21.25 -25.29
C ARG A 548 7.33 21.24 -25.96
N LYS A 549 6.92 22.40 -26.47
CA LYS A 549 5.63 22.54 -27.16
C LYS A 549 5.51 21.58 -28.33
N GLY A 550 4.33 20.95 -28.45
CA GLY A 550 3.99 20.04 -29.54
C GLY A 550 4.30 18.57 -29.28
N THR A 551 4.91 18.21 -28.14
CA THR A 551 5.02 16.81 -27.72
C THR A 551 3.69 16.31 -27.15
N PRO A 552 3.38 14.99 -27.25
CA PRO A 552 2.23 14.41 -26.55
C PRO A 552 2.26 14.66 -25.05
N MET A 553 3.45 14.57 -24.45
CA MET A 553 3.65 14.82 -23.01
C MET A 553 3.35 16.28 -22.63
N HIS A 554 3.70 17.25 -23.47
CA HIS A 554 3.32 18.66 -23.27
C HIS A 554 1.80 18.83 -23.25
N GLN A 555 1.11 18.25 -24.25
CA GLN A 555 -0.34 18.32 -24.32
C GLN A 555 -1.02 17.68 -23.10
N ALA A 556 -0.55 16.50 -22.69
CA ALA A 556 -1.07 15.80 -21.53
C ALA A 556 -0.95 16.64 -20.26
N LEU A 557 0.23 17.21 -19.99
CA LEU A 557 0.45 18.01 -18.78
C LEU A 557 -0.30 19.34 -18.80
N GLU A 558 -0.41 19.99 -19.96
CA GLU A 558 -1.24 21.20 -20.09
C GLU A 558 -2.71 20.89 -19.78
N ILE A 559 -3.26 19.78 -20.28
CA ILE A 559 -4.66 19.42 -19.99
C ILE A 559 -4.84 19.01 -18.52
N ILE A 560 -4.00 18.12 -18.01
CA ILE A 560 -4.11 17.59 -16.64
C ILE A 560 -3.97 18.70 -15.59
N THR A 561 -3.03 19.62 -15.79
CA THR A 561 -2.73 20.68 -14.82
C THR A 561 -3.42 22.02 -15.11
N LYS A 562 -3.82 22.33 -16.35
CA LYS A 562 -4.44 23.63 -16.67
C LYS A 562 -5.84 23.54 -17.26
N GLY A 563 -6.31 22.33 -17.52
CA GLY A 563 -7.60 22.07 -18.12
C GLY A 563 -7.60 22.31 -19.63
N PRO A 564 -8.60 21.76 -20.34
CA PRO A 564 -8.75 21.97 -21.78
C PRO A 564 -9.14 23.42 -22.10
N GLU A 565 -8.46 23.99 -23.10
CA GLU A 565 -8.84 25.25 -23.74
C GLU A 565 -9.30 24.99 -25.17
N TYR A 566 -10.25 25.79 -25.65
CA TYR A 566 -10.80 25.68 -26.99
C TYR A 566 -10.88 27.06 -27.66
N PRO A 567 -10.37 27.22 -28.90
CA PRO A 567 -10.42 28.49 -29.59
C PRO A 567 -11.87 28.89 -29.90
N LEU A 568 -12.18 30.17 -29.73
CA LEU A 568 -13.49 30.71 -30.10
C LEU A 568 -13.72 30.57 -31.61
N PRO A 569 -14.94 30.15 -32.04
CA PRO A 569 -15.31 30.15 -33.45
C PRO A 569 -15.13 31.53 -34.11
N ASP A 570 -14.89 31.53 -35.42
CA ASP A 570 -14.85 32.73 -36.27
C ASP A 570 -13.87 33.84 -35.83
N GLY A 571 -12.81 33.48 -35.08
CA GLY A 571 -11.82 34.44 -34.60
C GLY A 571 -12.33 35.36 -33.47
N GLY A 572 -13.36 34.90 -32.75
CA GLY A 572 -13.93 35.59 -31.59
C GLY A 572 -12.89 35.87 -30.50
N HIS A 573 -13.20 36.88 -29.67
CA HIS A 573 -12.38 37.19 -28.50
C HIS A 573 -13.23 37.81 -27.38
N PHE A 574 -12.71 37.74 -26.16
CA PHE A 574 -13.25 38.39 -24.98
C PHE A 574 -12.12 39.01 -24.15
N LEU A 575 -12.46 39.84 -23.16
CA LEU A 575 -11.50 40.34 -22.18
C LEU A 575 -11.60 39.52 -20.90
N ASP A 576 -10.47 39.05 -20.37
CA ASP A 576 -10.45 38.44 -19.05
C ASP A 576 -10.61 39.50 -17.93
N LYS A 577 -10.68 39.03 -16.68
CA LYS A 577 -10.86 39.89 -15.49
C LYS A 577 -9.78 40.98 -15.35
N ASP A 578 -8.61 40.77 -15.97
CA ASP A 578 -7.46 41.67 -15.93
C ASP A 578 -7.40 42.54 -17.21
N GLY A 579 -8.43 42.48 -18.05
CA GLY A 579 -8.54 43.26 -19.28
C GLY A 579 -7.74 42.70 -20.46
N ASN A 580 -7.20 41.48 -20.36
CA ASN A 580 -6.42 40.90 -21.46
C ASN A 580 -7.33 40.27 -22.51
N LYS A 581 -7.01 40.51 -23.78
CA LYS A 581 -7.69 39.86 -24.91
C LYS A 581 -7.41 38.36 -24.91
N ARG A 582 -8.46 37.56 -24.85
CA ARG A 582 -8.45 36.10 -24.93
C ARG A 582 -9.20 35.61 -26.15
N THR A 583 -8.63 34.64 -26.84
CA THR A 583 -9.18 34.01 -28.05
C THR A 583 -9.70 32.59 -27.78
N ASP A 584 -9.44 32.06 -26.59
CA ASP A 584 -9.68 30.67 -26.23
C ASP A 584 -10.50 30.65 -24.94
N ILE A 585 -11.53 29.82 -24.92
CA ILE A 585 -12.32 29.56 -23.73
C ILE A 585 -11.71 28.39 -22.96
N ARG A 586 -11.76 28.46 -21.64
CA ARG A 586 -11.52 27.27 -20.82
C ARG A 586 -12.79 26.45 -20.77
N VAL A 587 -12.66 25.14 -20.94
CA VAL A 587 -13.80 24.21 -21.05
C VAL A 587 -14.14 23.59 -19.69
N ARG A 588 -15.43 23.64 -19.32
CA ARG A 588 -16.05 22.88 -18.22
C ARG A 588 -16.24 21.43 -18.65
N TRP A 589 -15.15 20.66 -18.63
CA TRP A 589 -15.13 19.26 -19.10
C TRP A 589 -16.09 18.34 -18.34
N TRP A 590 -16.54 18.70 -17.14
CA TRP A 590 -17.55 17.99 -16.36
C TRP A 590 -19.00 18.28 -16.80
N ALA A 591 -19.25 19.32 -17.61
CA ALA A 591 -20.60 19.78 -17.95
C ALA A 591 -21.20 18.98 -19.12
N ARG A 592 -21.30 17.65 -18.97
CA ARG A 592 -21.73 16.72 -20.03
C ARG A 592 -23.12 17.02 -20.60
N GLN A 593 -24.01 17.56 -19.78
CA GLN A 593 -25.39 17.89 -20.17
C GLN A 593 -25.52 19.26 -20.88
N ALA A 594 -24.44 20.02 -20.99
CA ALA A 594 -24.41 21.27 -21.72
C ALA A 594 -24.64 21.04 -23.23
N LYS A 595 -25.28 22.00 -23.88
CA LYS A 595 -25.65 21.96 -25.29
C LYS A 595 -24.87 22.95 -26.14
N THR A 596 -24.39 24.05 -25.54
CA THR A 596 -23.74 25.13 -26.28
C THR A 596 -22.35 25.47 -25.73
N LEU A 597 -21.50 26.05 -26.58
CA LEU A 597 -20.16 26.52 -26.19
C LEU A 597 -20.21 27.51 -25.03
N ARG A 598 -21.27 28.33 -24.95
CA ARG A 598 -21.49 29.28 -23.85
C ARG A 598 -21.68 28.57 -22.51
N GLU A 599 -22.39 27.44 -22.48
CA GLU A 599 -22.66 26.69 -21.24
C GLU A 599 -21.42 26.01 -20.66
N ILE A 600 -20.49 25.60 -21.54
CA ILE A 600 -19.22 24.96 -21.14
C ILE A 600 -18.07 25.96 -20.96
N ALA A 601 -18.27 27.25 -21.13
CA ALA A 601 -17.22 28.25 -20.93
C ALA A 601 -16.97 28.52 -19.44
N ALA A 602 -15.72 28.48 -19.00
CA ALA A 602 -15.28 28.74 -17.63
C ALA A 602 -14.40 29.99 -17.51
N SER A 603 -14.22 30.46 -16.26
CA SER A 603 -13.25 31.49 -15.87
C SER A 603 -13.38 32.83 -16.59
N MET A 604 -14.62 33.31 -16.78
CA MET A 604 -14.93 34.56 -17.48
C MET A 604 -15.84 35.48 -16.65
N PRO A 605 -15.63 36.82 -16.70
CA PRO A 605 -16.46 37.78 -15.96
C PRO A 605 -17.89 37.91 -16.51
N GLU A 606 -18.11 37.77 -17.83
CA GLU A 606 -19.44 37.72 -18.45
C GLU A 606 -19.45 36.76 -19.67
N THR A 607 -20.50 35.94 -19.81
CA THR A 607 -20.67 34.97 -20.91
C THR A 607 -21.36 35.56 -22.15
N THR A 608 -21.74 36.84 -22.10
CA THR A 608 -22.54 37.56 -23.11
C THR A 608 -21.87 37.64 -24.48
N ASN A 609 -20.54 37.55 -24.56
CA ASN A 609 -19.77 37.64 -25.80
C ASN A 609 -19.38 36.28 -26.43
N ILE A 610 -19.84 35.15 -25.86
CA ILE A 610 -19.54 33.82 -26.40
C ILE A 610 -20.67 33.37 -27.34
N PRO A 611 -20.33 32.85 -28.54
CA PRO A 611 -21.32 32.27 -29.44
C PRO A 611 -22.15 31.17 -28.74
N ASP A 612 -23.47 31.22 -28.92
CA ASP A 612 -24.38 30.19 -28.44
C ASP A 612 -24.47 29.04 -29.46
N SER A 613 -23.33 28.62 -29.98
CA SER A 613 -23.22 27.58 -30.99
C SER A 613 -23.20 26.19 -30.35
N PRO A 614 -23.63 25.13 -31.06
CA PRO A 614 -23.52 23.76 -30.58
C PRO A 614 -22.09 23.41 -30.17
N ILE A 615 -21.96 22.57 -29.14
CA ILE A 615 -20.65 22.04 -28.72
C ILE A 615 -20.10 21.12 -29.83
N PRO A 616 -18.87 21.36 -30.33
CA PRO A 616 -18.18 20.48 -31.26
C PRO A 616 -18.03 19.06 -30.72
N ASP A 617 -18.15 18.05 -31.58
CA ASP A 617 -18.12 16.64 -31.15
C ASP A 617 -16.84 16.27 -30.39
N VAL A 618 -15.68 16.83 -30.78
CA VAL A 618 -14.40 16.63 -30.07
C VAL A 618 -14.41 17.06 -28.60
N LEU A 619 -15.23 18.06 -28.23
CA LEU A 619 -15.39 18.47 -26.84
C LEU A 619 -16.45 17.65 -26.12
N ARG A 620 -17.48 17.20 -26.84
CA ARG A 620 -18.54 16.35 -26.29
C ARG A 620 -18.00 14.97 -25.93
N ASP A 621 -17.15 14.40 -26.79
CA ASP A 621 -16.55 13.08 -26.59
C ASP A 621 -15.54 13.06 -25.43
N ARG A 622 -14.95 14.22 -25.11
CA ARG A 622 -14.02 14.42 -24.00
C ARG A 622 -14.68 14.83 -22.68
N ALA A 623 -16.01 14.96 -22.67
CA ALA A 623 -16.72 15.31 -21.44
C ALA A 623 -16.68 14.15 -20.44
N TYR A 624 -16.46 14.47 -19.16
CA TYR A 624 -16.39 13.46 -18.11
C TYR A 624 -17.66 12.60 -18.08
N PRO A 625 -17.56 11.26 -18.08
CA PRO A 625 -18.75 10.40 -18.07
C PRO A 625 -19.56 10.54 -16.77
N ASP A 626 -20.89 10.55 -16.86
CA ASP A 626 -21.78 10.65 -15.69
C ASP A 626 -21.71 9.41 -14.78
N ASP A 627 -21.29 8.27 -15.32
CA ASP A 627 -21.11 6.97 -14.66
C ASP A 627 -19.65 6.70 -14.22
N ALA A 628 -18.73 7.62 -14.49
CA ALA A 628 -17.35 7.53 -14.01
C ALA A 628 -17.26 7.76 -12.49
N LYS A 629 -16.14 7.30 -11.89
CA LYS A 629 -15.85 7.54 -10.47
C LYS A 629 -15.96 9.03 -10.12
N PRO A 630 -16.38 9.38 -8.89
CA PRO A 630 -16.24 10.73 -8.37
C PRO A 630 -14.84 11.30 -8.61
N VAL A 631 -14.75 12.57 -9.02
CA VAL A 631 -13.47 13.27 -9.26
C VAL A 631 -13.41 14.59 -8.50
N PHE A 632 -12.29 14.80 -7.80
CA PHE A 632 -11.95 16.06 -7.13
C PHE A 632 -10.87 16.81 -7.93
N PHE A 633 -11.07 18.12 -8.08
CA PHE A 633 -10.15 18.99 -8.82
C PHE A 633 -10.14 20.44 -8.32
N GLY A 634 -9.17 21.23 -8.79
CA GLY A 634 -8.93 22.65 -8.48
C GLY A 634 -8.90 23.53 -9.73
N HIS A 635 -8.12 24.62 -9.71
CA HIS A 635 -7.74 25.51 -10.82
C HIS A 635 -8.82 26.43 -11.45
N TYR A 636 -10.11 26.25 -11.16
CA TYR A 636 -11.18 27.01 -11.85
C TYR A 636 -11.59 28.33 -11.19
N TRP A 637 -11.00 28.70 -10.06
CA TRP A 637 -11.16 29.98 -9.37
C TRP A 637 -12.64 30.31 -9.13
N LEU A 638 -13.38 29.36 -8.57
CA LEU A 638 -14.79 29.52 -8.27
C LEU A 638 -15.00 30.58 -7.17
N THR A 639 -16.22 31.10 -7.12
CA THR A 639 -16.65 32.11 -6.14
C THR A 639 -18.08 31.81 -5.71
N GLY A 640 -18.46 32.24 -4.50
CA GLY A 640 -19.82 32.08 -3.99
C GLY A 640 -20.02 30.81 -3.17
N THR A 641 -21.26 30.32 -3.10
CA THR A 641 -21.62 29.15 -2.29
C THR A 641 -21.16 27.87 -2.99
N PRO A 642 -20.50 26.94 -2.27
CA PRO A 642 -20.05 25.71 -2.90
C PRO A 642 -21.15 24.82 -3.44
N GLU A 643 -20.91 24.26 -4.63
CA GLU A 643 -21.85 23.44 -5.39
C GLU A 643 -21.09 22.31 -6.10
N LEU A 644 -21.77 21.18 -6.29
CA LEU A 644 -21.24 20.09 -7.09
C LEU A 644 -21.30 20.49 -8.57
N GLN A 645 -20.19 20.34 -9.29
CA GLN A 645 -20.09 20.69 -10.70
C GLN A 645 -20.82 19.66 -11.60
N ALA A 646 -20.86 18.40 -11.15
CA ALA A 646 -21.72 17.33 -11.65
C ALA A 646 -22.06 16.37 -10.50
N THR A 647 -22.86 15.33 -10.75
CA THR A 647 -23.15 14.29 -9.73
C THR A 647 -21.88 13.58 -9.23
N ASN A 648 -20.86 13.50 -10.08
CA ASN A 648 -19.58 12.85 -9.81
C ASN A 648 -18.37 13.78 -10.04
N ALA A 649 -18.54 15.10 -10.10
CA ALA A 649 -17.42 16.03 -10.26
C ALA A 649 -17.51 17.20 -9.26
N LEU A 650 -16.41 17.47 -8.54
CA LEU A 650 -16.31 18.56 -7.57
C LEU A 650 -14.99 19.33 -7.68
N CYS A 651 -15.10 20.61 -8.01
CA CYS A 651 -14.06 21.60 -7.89
C CYS A 651 -14.08 22.20 -6.48
N LEU A 652 -12.92 22.20 -5.80
CA LEU A 652 -12.79 22.81 -4.47
C LEU A 652 -12.05 24.15 -4.51
N ASP A 653 -11.52 24.59 -5.64
CA ASP A 653 -10.85 25.88 -5.76
C ASP A 653 -11.87 27.05 -5.70
N TYR A 654 -12.07 27.59 -4.51
CA TYR A 654 -12.87 28.79 -4.23
C TYR A 654 -12.00 30.04 -4.10
N SER A 655 -10.97 30.18 -4.94
CA SER A 655 -10.11 31.36 -5.03
C SER A 655 -9.34 31.68 -3.74
N ALA A 656 -8.86 30.69 -2.99
CA ALA A 656 -8.19 30.89 -1.70
C ALA A 656 -6.97 31.84 -1.79
N GLY A 657 -6.34 31.98 -2.96
CA GLY A 657 -5.28 32.95 -3.21
C GLY A 657 -5.73 34.42 -3.23
N LYS A 658 -7.03 34.73 -3.21
CA LYS A 658 -7.56 36.10 -3.09
C LYS A 658 -7.75 36.48 -1.62
N GLU A 659 -7.51 37.75 -1.33
CA GLU A 659 -7.80 38.32 -0.02
C GLU A 659 -9.32 38.24 0.28
N GLY A 660 -9.68 37.80 1.48
CA GLY A 660 -11.07 37.66 1.92
C GLY A 660 -11.82 36.39 1.46
N GLU A 661 -11.29 35.63 0.50
CA GLU A 661 -11.90 34.36 0.06
C GLU A 661 -11.49 33.17 0.95
N PRO A 662 -12.36 32.18 1.17
CA PRO A 662 -12.08 31.03 2.04
C PRO A 662 -11.13 30.00 1.39
N LEU A 663 -10.54 29.15 2.21
CA LEU A 663 -10.05 27.85 1.75
C LEU A 663 -11.18 26.83 1.91
N ALA A 664 -11.47 26.05 0.87
CA ALA A 664 -12.49 25.00 0.95
C ALA A 664 -11.85 23.64 1.26
N SER A 665 -12.64 22.73 1.82
CA SER A 665 -12.28 21.32 1.92
C SER A 665 -13.49 20.41 1.70
N TYR A 666 -13.24 19.14 1.40
CA TYR A 666 -14.27 18.11 1.35
C TYR A 666 -13.89 16.93 2.23
N ARG A 667 -14.86 16.38 2.98
CA ARG A 667 -14.66 15.13 3.74
C ARG A 667 -15.28 13.93 3.05
N TRP A 668 -14.43 13.02 2.55
CA TRP A 668 -14.82 11.70 2.10
C TRP A 668 -14.94 10.73 3.29
N GLN A 669 -16.07 10.02 3.38
CA GLN A 669 -16.33 9.06 4.44
C GLN A 669 -16.35 7.62 3.96
N ASP A 670 -16.11 6.70 4.90
CA ASP A 670 -16.25 5.27 4.68
C ASP A 670 -17.68 4.94 4.22
N GLY A 671 -17.79 4.16 3.15
CA GLY A 671 -19.07 3.83 2.51
C GLY A 671 -19.67 4.90 1.59
N ASP A 672 -19.06 6.09 1.42
CA ASP A 672 -19.51 7.05 0.41
C ASP A 672 -19.35 6.41 -0.99
N GLN A 673 -20.37 6.56 -1.86
CA GLN A 673 -20.36 6.06 -3.25
C GLN A 673 -20.58 7.20 -4.26
N GLN A 674 -20.79 8.41 -3.77
CA GLN A 674 -21.11 9.60 -4.57
C GLN A 674 -20.73 10.87 -3.79
N LEU A 675 -20.80 12.02 -4.46
CA LEU A 675 -20.48 13.31 -3.86
C LEU A 675 -21.69 13.90 -3.13
N TYR A 676 -21.43 14.51 -1.97
CA TYR A 676 -22.46 15.16 -1.16
C TYR A 676 -22.07 16.60 -0.83
N ARG A 677 -22.90 17.57 -1.24
CA ARG A 677 -22.67 19.01 -0.98
C ARG A 677 -22.41 19.33 0.50
N GLN A 678 -23.11 18.66 1.41
CA GLN A 678 -23.00 18.85 2.85
C GLN A 678 -21.65 18.43 3.46
N ARG A 679 -20.76 17.81 2.68
CA ARG A 679 -19.39 17.46 3.09
C ARG A 679 -18.37 18.55 2.78
N ILE A 680 -18.77 19.61 2.07
CA ILE A 680 -17.92 20.74 1.76
C ILE A 680 -17.89 21.69 2.95
N THR A 681 -16.68 22.07 3.38
CA THR A 681 -16.46 23.06 4.45
C THR A 681 -15.71 24.25 3.89
N LEU A 682 -16.08 25.47 4.30
CA LEU A 682 -15.34 26.69 4.00
C LEU A 682 -14.68 27.21 5.27
N HIS A 683 -13.37 27.37 5.23
CA HIS A 683 -12.53 27.85 6.32
C HIS A 683 -12.25 29.35 6.11
N ARG A 684 -12.61 30.19 7.10
CA ARG A 684 -12.61 31.66 6.97
C ARG A 684 -11.84 32.36 8.07
#